data_AF-A0A2G4GJA3-F1
#
_entry.id   AF-A0A2G4GJA3-F1
#
_cell.length_a   1.000
_cell.length_b   1.000
_cell.length_c   1.000
_cell.angle_alpha   90.00
_cell.angle_beta   90.00
_cell.angle_gamma   90.00
#
_symmetry.space_group_name_H-M   'P 1'
#
loop_
_entity.id
_entity.type
_entity.pdbx_description
1 polymer ?
#
loop_
_entity_poly.entity_id
_entity_poly.type
_entity_poly.pdbx_seq_one_letter_code
_entity_poly.pdbx_strand_id
1 'polypeptide(L)'
;MKAKKKIGISFTATNYKHYIEWFNESDLSNDLELVELSFAINNLEDIQTCDGFVLTGGVDVHPSVYGGNPLYDNMPNSFQKNRDEFESAIFHYSQLMKLPLLGICRGLQLVNVLTGGKLNQDLGNEKNAIHKKNDDSDKLHQAIVVPNTLLHEITNCSSGTINSAHHQSINIDHLGHNLKINAIADDGITIEGIEFEDKSNKGFMLCVQWHPERLGVKGEIALSQNIKQTFLTATRNTNMKKIDIINPATEELITSLNTDTNESLTEKLLLLQAGQTPWKNTPLASRIDIINTFSNLLENEIETLAATLTEEVGKPLQQSRNEVNGARTRIQWLKEHAEKYLSDETMSKVSGMEEKVSYEPLGIVCNISAWNYPYLVGTNVFIPALLAGNVVFYKPSEYSTLTGLHIERLLKKAGVPEDAFQIGIGAAEVGNILLEMPLDGYFFTGSYKAGQYIYSKVAPKMVPCQCELGGKDPLYIADDVADVAAVAAGTADGAFYNNGQSCCSVERIYVHEKVYDSYVESFVKEVQSWKLGKPTEDGVYIGPLSRKEQVSFLEAQVTDAVSKGAKILTGGKRLSGKGYYFEPTVLIDVTHDMLVMKEESFGPIIGIMKVKNDEEALTLMQDCEYGLTSAVYTSNKARAEKMMGQINSGTVYWNCCDRVSAALPWSGRKHSGFGATLSHAGLRAFTKPKGYHLRG
;
A
#
# COMPACT_ATOMS: atom_id res chain seq x y z
N MET A 1 0.04 -18.82 19.52
CA MET A 1 1.37 -18.40 20.03
C MET A 1 1.55 -16.94 19.65
N LYS A 2 2.24 -16.11 20.44
CA LYS A 2 2.61 -14.76 19.99
C LYS A 2 3.55 -14.91 18.79
N ALA A 3 3.38 -14.10 17.75
CA ALA A 3 4.31 -14.07 16.62
C ALA A 3 5.72 -13.72 17.12
N LYS A 4 6.74 -14.36 16.56
CA LYS A 4 8.14 -14.04 16.87
C LYS A 4 8.47 -12.65 16.34
N LYS A 5 9.36 -11.96 17.04
CA LYS A 5 9.98 -10.74 16.54
C LYS A 5 11.07 -11.10 15.53
N LYS A 6 11.21 -10.29 14.50
CA LYS A 6 12.08 -10.57 13.35
C LYS A 6 13.31 -9.68 13.37
N ILE A 7 14.50 -10.27 13.25
CA ILE A 7 15.76 -9.54 13.07
C ILE A 7 16.15 -9.66 11.60
N GLY A 8 16.12 -8.53 10.90
CA GLY A 8 16.56 -8.44 9.50
C GLY A 8 18.07 -8.32 9.41
N ILE A 9 18.73 -9.23 8.68
CA ILE A 9 20.19 -9.20 8.47
C ILE A 9 20.46 -8.92 6.99
N SER A 10 21.18 -7.84 6.69
CA SER A 10 21.48 -7.50 5.30
C SER A 10 22.45 -8.51 4.67
N PHE A 11 22.13 -9.01 3.48
CA PHE A 11 22.92 -10.05 2.83
C PHE A 11 24.29 -9.57 2.33
N THR A 12 25.30 -10.45 2.44
CA THR A 12 26.67 -10.20 1.94
C THR A 12 27.30 -11.49 1.41
N ALA A 13 27.79 -11.49 0.17
CA ALA A 13 28.16 -12.74 -0.51
C ALA A 13 29.29 -13.55 0.16
N THR A 14 30.25 -12.89 0.81
CA THR A 14 31.49 -13.55 1.27
C THR A 14 31.48 -13.94 2.75
N ASN A 15 30.57 -13.41 3.57
CA ASN A 15 30.64 -13.57 5.03
C ASN A 15 29.26 -13.68 5.73
N TYR A 16 28.16 -13.83 4.97
CA TYR A 16 26.82 -13.85 5.55
C TYR A 16 26.62 -14.93 6.62
N LYS A 17 27.22 -16.11 6.40
CA LYS A 17 27.17 -17.24 7.31
C LYS A 17 27.59 -16.88 8.74
N HIS A 18 28.62 -16.05 8.91
CA HIS A 18 29.08 -15.63 10.23
C HIS A 18 28.01 -14.84 10.99
N TYR A 19 27.24 -13.98 10.31
CA TYR A 19 26.15 -13.22 10.94
C TYR A 19 25.01 -14.11 11.38
N ILE A 20 24.63 -15.11 10.57
CA ILE A 20 23.57 -16.07 10.93
C ILE A 20 24.00 -16.94 12.10
N GLU A 21 25.22 -17.49 12.07
CA GLU A 21 25.75 -18.36 13.13
C GLU A 21 26.03 -17.61 14.44
N TRP A 22 26.16 -16.28 14.38
CA TRP A 22 26.37 -15.44 15.57
C TRP A 22 25.16 -15.41 16.50
N PHE A 23 23.95 -15.59 15.96
CA PHE A 23 22.71 -15.71 16.72
C PHE A 23 22.34 -17.19 16.86
N ASN A 24 22.70 -17.79 18.00
CA ASN A 24 22.45 -19.20 18.24
C ASN A 24 21.00 -19.47 18.72
N GLU A 25 20.61 -20.73 18.82
CA GLU A 25 19.25 -21.11 19.25
C GLU A 25 18.85 -20.54 20.63
N SER A 26 19.82 -20.39 21.56
CA SER A 26 19.55 -19.82 22.88
C SER A 26 19.34 -18.30 22.84
N ASP A 27 19.99 -17.60 21.91
CA ASP A 27 19.79 -16.17 21.66
C ASP A 27 18.40 -15.89 21.09
N LEU A 28 17.97 -16.71 20.13
CA LEU A 28 16.69 -16.55 19.42
C LEU A 28 15.49 -17.01 20.25
N SER A 29 15.67 -18.09 21.02
CA SER A 29 14.61 -18.71 21.83
C SER A 29 13.28 -18.86 21.07
N ASN A 30 12.15 -18.80 21.78
CA ASN A 30 10.82 -18.95 21.17
C ASN A 30 10.21 -17.61 20.73
N ASP A 31 10.93 -16.49 20.85
CA ASP A 31 10.42 -15.13 20.69
C ASP A 31 11.12 -14.32 19.59
N LEU A 32 12.27 -14.76 19.06
CA LEU A 32 12.97 -14.14 17.94
C LEU A 32 13.19 -15.11 16.78
N GLU A 33 13.27 -14.56 15.57
CA GLU A 33 13.71 -15.25 14.36
C GLU A 33 14.51 -14.31 13.45
N LEU A 34 15.32 -14.90 12.56
CA LEU A 34 16.14 -14.14 11.61
C LEU A 34 15.45 -14.09 10.25
N VAL A 35 15.57 -12.95 9.58
CA VAL A 35 15.12 -12.73 8.20
C VAL A 35 16.31 -12.27 7.39
N GLU A 36 16.58 -12.96 6.28
CA GLU A 36 17.54 -12.47 5.30
C GLU A 36 16.95 -11.29 4.54
N LEU A 37 17.65 -10.17 4.50
CA LEU A 37 17.25 -9.01 3.70
C LEU A 37 18.29 -8.80 2.60
N SER A 38 17.90 -9.08 1.36
CA SER A 38 18.84 -9.20 0.24
C SER A 38 18.34 -8.50 -1.01
N PHE A 39 19.17 -7.59 -1.52
CA PHE A 39 18.98 -6.99 -2.85
C PHE A 39 19.02 -8.04 -3.98
N ALA A 40 19.62 -9.22 -3.75
CA ALA A 40 19.74 -10.26 -4.76
C ALA A 40 18.42 -11.02 -5.00
N ILE A 41 17.60 -11.18 -3.95
CA ILE A 41 16.24 -11.77 -4.05
C ILE A 41 15.14 -10.69 -4.05
N ASN A 42 15.54 -9.42 -3.96
CA ASN A 42 14.67 -8.24 -4.02
C ASN A 42 13.50 -8.25 -3.03
N ASN A 43 13.75 -8.69 -1.80
CA ASN A 43 12.72 -8.76 -0.75
C ASN A 43 12.63 -7.47 0.09
N LEU A 44 12.52 -6.32 -0.56
CA LEU A 44 12.39 -5.01 0.12
C LEU A 44 11.20 -4.96 1.09
N GLU A 45 10.13 -5.70 0.78
CA GLU A 45 8.89 -5.72 1.57
C GLU A 45 9.10 -6.39 2.94
N ASP A 46 10.07 -7.31 3.06
CA ASP A 46 10.38 -7.99 4.31
C ASP A 46 10.96 -7.04 5.38
N ILE A 47 11.52 -5.89 4.97
CA ILE A 47 11.99 -4.83 5.86
C ILE A 47 10.88 -4.43 6.82
N GLN A 48 9.64 -4.32 6.33
CA GLN A 48 8.53 -3.84 7.14
C GLN A 48 8.04 -4.84 8.20
N THR A 49 8.43 -6.11 8.04
CA THR A 49 8.09 -7.19 8.99
C THR A 49 9.05 -7.24 10.18
N CYS A 50 10.23 -6.61 10.05
CA CYS A 50 11.32 -6.68 11.01
C CYS A 50 11.13 -5.73 12.21
N ASP A 51 11.69 -6.14 13.35
CA ASP A 51 11.67 -5.43 14.63
C ASP A 51 13.06 -4.91 15.04
N GLY A 52 14.10 -5.26 14.29
CA GLY A 52 15.48 -4.82 14.47
C GLY A 52 16.34 -5.25 13.29
N PHE A 53 17.47 -4.57 13.08
CA PHE A 53 18.29 -4.75 11.88
C PHE A 53 19.77 -4.87 12.17
N VAL A 54 20.45 -5.68 11.37
CA VAL A 54 21.91 -5.78 11.31
C VAL A 54 22.36 -5.44 9.89
N LEU A 55 23.10 -4.34 9.74
CA LEU A 55 23.81 -4.00 8.50
C LEU A 55 25.19 -4.67 8.52
N THR A 56 25.41 -5.58 7.58
CA THR A 56 26.60 -6.43 7.55
C THR A 56 27.79 -5.75 6.88
N GLY A 57 28.98 -6.31 7.11
CA GLY A 57 30.22 -5.91 6.44
C GLY A 57 30.30 -6.40 4.99
N GLY A 58 31.41 -6.10 4.32
CA GLY A 58 31.69 -6.57 2.96
C GLY A 58 32.26 -5.47 2.07
N VAL A 59 31.94 -5.55 0.78
CA VAL A 59 32.43 -4.64 -0.28
C VAL A 59 32.08 -3.19 0.02
N ASP A 60 33.07 -2.30 0.03
CA ASP A 60 32.99 -0.86 0.29
C ASP A 60 31.73 -0.14 -0.24
N VAL A 61 31.33 0.92 0.48
CA VAL A 61 30.29 1.85 0.04
C VAL A 61 30.75 2.58 -1.21
N HIS A 62 29.89 2.67 -2.22
CA HIS A 62 30.26 3.29 -3.48
C HIS A 62 30.61 4.79 -3.30
N PRO A 63 31.77 5.28 -3.81
CA PRO A 63 32.22 6.66 -3.60
C PRO A 63 31.24 7.77 -3.99
N SER A 64 30.41 7.54 -5.02
CA SER A 64 29.41 8.52 -5.45
C SER A 64 28.39 8.87 -4.36
N VAL A 65 28.16 8.01 -3.37
CA VAL A 65 27.18 8.24 -2.31
C VAL A 65 27.67 9.33 -1.33
N TYR A 66 28.99 9.53 -1.22
CA TYR A 66 29.60 10.54 -0.32
C TYR A 66 30.52 11.54 -1.04
N GLY A 67 30.46 11.59 -2.38
CA GLY A 67 31.25 12.51 -3.20
C GLY A 67 32.75 12.17 -3.31
N GLY A 68 33.11 10.89 -3.13
CA GLY A 68 34.48 10.39 -3.31
C GLY A 68 34.82 10.03 -4.77
N ASN A 69 36.09 9.76 -5.04
CA ASN A 69 36.58 9.32 -6.35
C ASN A 69 36.34 7.81 -6.57
N PRO A 70 35.65 7.36 -7.62
CA PRO A 70 35.45 5.92 -7.86
C PRO A 70 36.74 5.14 -8.14
N LEU A 71 37.86 5.82 -8.40
CA LEU A 71 39.18 5.23 -8.63
C LEU A 71 40.15 5.64 -7.53
N TYR A 72 40.54 4.67 -6.70
CA TYR A 72 41.50 4.85 -5.62
C TYR A 72 42.30 3.54 -5.39
N ASP A 73 43.43 3.64 -4.71
CA ASP A 73 44.27 2.47 -4.41
C ASP A 73 43.51 1.48 -3.50
N ASN A 74 43.72 0.18 -3.71
CA ASN A 74 43.04 -0.92 -2.96
C ASN A 74 41.51 -1.01 -3.12
N MET A 75 40.89 -0.25 -4.02
CA MET A 75 39.45 -0.35 -4.32
C MET A 75 39.00 -1.79 -4.62
N PRO A 76 37.74 -2.16 -4.31
CA PRO A 76 37.22 -3.48 -4.64
C PRO A 76 37.14 -3.71 -6.15
N ASN A 77 37.23 -4.98 -6.57
CA ASN A 77 37.08 -5.37 -7.99
C ASN A 77 35.73 -4.92 -8.59
N SER A 78 34.69 -4.85 -7.78
CA SER A 78 33.38 -4.31 -8.16
C SER A 78 32.66 -3.76 -6.94
N PHE A 79 31.93 -2.66 -7.12
CA PHE A 79 31.03 -2.10 -6.11
C PHE A 79 29.62 -2.70 -6.22
N GLN A 80 28.84 -2.59 -5.14
CA GLN A 80 27.47 -3.12 -5.06
C GLN A 80 26.44 -2.00 -4.84
N LYS A 81 26.20 -1.15 -5.84
CA LYS A 81 25.25 -0.02 -5.72
C LYS A 81 23.84 -0.43 -5.28
N ASN A 82 23.31 -1.51 -5.85
CA ASN A 82 21.98 -2.03 -5.47
C ASN A 82 21.93 -2.44 -3.98
N ARG A 83 23.06 -2.84 -3.39
CA ARG A 83 23.16 -3.10 -1.95
C ARG A 83 23.14 -1.79 -1.15
N ASP A 84 23.84 -0.76 -1.62
CA ASP A 84 23.84 0.57 -0.99
C ASP A 84 22.40 1.10 -0.91
N GLU A 85 21.65 1.03 -2.01
CA GLU A 85 20.24 1.44 -2.09
C GLU A 85 19.34 0.60 -1.16
N PHE A 86 19.51 -0.71 -1.17
CA PHE A 86 18.70 -1.62 -0.35
C PHE A 86 18.95 -1.43 1.16
N GLU A 87 20.20 -1.31 1.59
CA GLU A 87 20.54 -1.04 2.99
C GLU A 87 20.18 0.38 3.42
N SER A 88 20.15 1.34 2.49
CA SER A 88 19.59 2.67 2.75
C SER A 88 18.10 2.60 3.09
N ALA A 89 17.33 1.75 2.40
CA ALA A 89 15.92 1.51 2.75
C ALA A 89 15.77 0.91 4.17
N ILE A 90 16.64 -0.04 4.55
CA ILE A 90 16.69 -0.59 5.92
C ILE A 90 16.95 0.53 6.94
N PHE A 91 17.99 1.34 6.71
CA PHE A 91 18.35 2.43 7.60
C PHE A 91 17.19 3.40 7.78
N HIS A 92 16.63 3.94 6.70
CA HIS A 92 15.52 4.89 6.77
C HIS A 92 14.30 4.33 7.49
N TYR A 93 13.93 3.08 7.22
CA TYR A 93 12.82 2.43 7.92
C TYR A 93 13.11 2.25 9.42
N SER A 94 14.33 1.85 9.78
CA SER A 94 14.72 1.74 11.19
C SER A 94 14.62 3.08 11.93
N GLN A 95 14.98 4.18 11.26
CA GLN A 95 14.89 5.51 11.85
C GLN A 95 13.44 5.98 12.00
N LEU A 96 12.64 5.79 10.95
CA LEU A 96 11.22 6.14 10.92
C LEU A 96 10.44 5.42 12.03
N MET A 97 10.67 4.12 12.20
CA MET A 97 9.96 3.28 13.16
C MET A 97 10.68 3.16 14.51
N LYS A 98 11.81 3.85 14.69
CA LYS A 98 12.65 3.82 15.90
C LYS A 98 13.06 2.41 16.31
N LEU A 99 13.40 1.58 15.33
CA LEU A 99 13.79 0.19 15.53
C LEU A 99 15.31 0.09 15.80
N PRO A 100 15.75 -0.89 16.60
CA PRO A 100 17.14 -1.20 16.82
C PRO A 100 17.92 -1.44 15.52
N LEU A 101 19.10 -0.84 15.41
CA LEU A 101 20.02 -1.01 14.29
C LEU A 101 21.44 -1.29 14.79
N LEU A 102 22.06 -2.34 14.27
CA LEU A 102 23.45 -2.67 14.50
C LEU A 102 24.23 -2.56 13.17
N GLY A 103 25.21 -1.66 13.09
CA GLY A 103 26.05 -1.49 11.90
C GLY A 103 27.42 -2.13 12.10
N ILE A 104 27.82 -3.08 11.27
CA ILE A 104 29.10 -3.79 11.40
C ILE A 104 30.00 -3.53 10.20
N CYS A 105 31.23 -3.10 10.46
CA CYS A 105 32.25 -2.78 9.46
C CYS A 105 31.71 -1.78 8.42
N ARG A 106 31.48 -2.22 7.19
CA ARG A 106 30.83 -1.41 6.15
C ARG A 106 29.47 -0.82 6.59
N GLY A 107 28.69 -1.52 7.42
CA GLY A 107 27.42 -1.01 7.94
C GLY A 107 27.59 0.28 8.74
N LEU A 108 28.67 0.42 9.52
CA LEU A 108 29.03 1.66 10.21
C LEU A 108 29.30 2.80 9.21
N GLN A 109 30.04 2.50 8.15
CA GLN A 109 30.41 3.48 7.13
C GLN A 109 29.18 3.99 6.39
N LEU A 110 28.26 3.08 6.04
CA LEU A 110 27.01 3.43 5.38
C LEU A 110 26.13 4.33 6.28
N VAL A 111 25.98 4.02 7.57
CA VAL A 111 25.23 4.85 8.51
C VAL A 111 25.81 6.28 8.59
N ASN A 112 27.13 6.42 8.64
CA ASN A 112 27.78 7.73 8.61
C ASN A 112 27.47 8.50 7.31
N VAL A 113 27.55 7.84 6.16
CA VAL A 113 27.26 8.46 4.86
C VAL A 113 25.78 8.87 4.75
N LEU A 114 24.86 8.01 5.17
CA LEU A 114 23.41 8.29 5.14
C LEU A 114 22.99 9.41 6.10
N THR A 115 23.83 9.74 7.07
CA THR A 115 23.65 10.88 7.98
C THR A 115 24.45 12.12 7.54
N GLY A 116 25.00 12.14 6.32
CA GLY A 116 25.67 13.31 5.73
C GLY A 116 27.19 13.36 5.95
N GLY A 117 27.78 12.31 6.55
CA GLY A 117 29.21 12.19 6.74
C GLY A 117 29.98 11.78 5.48
N LYS A 118 31.31 11.80 5.55
CA LYS A 118 32.20 11.35 4.46
C LYS A 118 33.12 10.22 4.91
N LEU A 119 33.65 9.49 3.93
CA LEU A 119 34.61 8.41 4.15
C LEU A 119 35.97 8.79 3.56
N ASN A 120 37.04 8.34 4.22
CA ASN A 120 38.36 8.21 3.62
C ASN A 120 38.37 6.92 2.79
N GLN A 121 38.65 7.04 1.50
CA GLN A 121 38.52 5.93 0.55
C GLN A 121 39.60 4.87 0.75
N ASP A 122 40.80 5.33 1.10
CA ASP A 122 41.95 4.51 1.46
C ASP A 122 42.71 5.19 2.60
N LEU A 123 43.17 4.40 3.57
CA LEU A 123 43.93 4.89 4.74
C LEU A 123 45.42 5.11 4.44
N GLY A 124 45.91 4.72 3.26
CA GLY A 124 47.31 4.76 2.86
C GLY A 124 48.08 3.49 3.27
N ASN A 125 49.18 3.19 2.55
CA ASN A 125 49.93 1.93 2.68
C ASN A 125 50.35 1.57 4.12
N GLU A 126 50.78 2.54 4.93
CA GLU A 126 51.24 2.31 6.31
C GLU A 126 50.08 1.90 7.23
N LYS A 127 48.95 2.61 7.16
CA LYS A 127 47.75 2.30 7.95
C LYS A 127 47.04 1.05 7.44
N ASN A 128 46.97 0.86 6.13
CA ASN A 128 46.45 -0.36 5.54
C ASN A 128 47.22 -1.58 6.04
N ALA A 129 48.54 -1.51 6.28
CA ALA A 129 49.30 -2.62 6.86
C ALA A 129 48.87 -2.95 8.31
N ILE A 130 48.28 -2.00 9.05
CA ILE A 130 47.70 -2.21 10.39
C ILE A 130 46.33 -2.91 10.29
N HIS A 131 45.56 -2.65 9.22
CA HIS A 131 44.19 -3.16 9.03
C HIS A 131 44.05 -4.19 7.88
N LYS A 132 45.14 -4.78 7.37
CA LYS A 132 45.12 -5.81 6.32
C LYS A 132 45.07 -7.21 6.93
N LYS A 133 44.29 -8.11 6.32
CA LYS A 133 44.22 -9.53 6.71
C LYS A 133 45.59 -10.20 6.65
N ASN A 134 45.87 -11.08 7.62
CA ASN A 134 47.00 -12.01 7.60
C ASN A 134 46.47 -13.42 7.38
N ASP A 135 46.91 -14.12 6.33
CA ASP A 135 46.53 -15.52 6.05
C ASP A 135 45.01 -15.78 6.23
N ASP A 136 44.18 -14.92 5.61
CA ASP A 136 42.70 -14.90 5.65
C ASP A 136 42.04 -14.59 7.02
N SER A 137 42.81 -14.34 8.08
CA SER A 137 42.34 -13.91 9.40
C SER A 137 42.32 -12.38 9.58
N ASP A 138 41.29 -11.86 10.26
CA ASP A 138 41.18 -10.45 10.62
C ASP A 138 42.29 -10.07 11.62
N LYS A 139 42.91 -8.90 11.44
CA LYS A 139 44.03 -8.48 12.30
C LYS A 139 43.52 -7.94 13.63
N LEU A 140 44.26 -8.25 14.69
CA LEU A 140 43.99 -7.76 16.04
C LEU A 140 44.80 -6.49 16.32
N HIS A 141 44.13 -5.44 16.79
CA HIS A 141 44.74 -4.19 17.25
C HIS A 141 43.95 -3.58 18.42
N GLN A 142 44.46 -2.52 19.06
CA GLN A 142 43.80 -1.89 20.20
C GLN A 142 42.84 -0.78 19.75
N ALA A 143 41.70 -0.68 20.42
CA ALA A 143 40.78 0.44 20.34
C ALA A 143 40.58 1.07 21.72
N ILE A 144 40.45 2.39 21.74
CA ILE A 144 40.14 3.22 22.91
C ILE A 144 38.65 3.54 22.85
N VAL A 145 37.94 3.28 23.94
CA VAL A 145 36.51 3.56 24.07
C VAL A 145 36.32 4.96 24.65
N VAL A 146 35.46 5.74 24.02
CA VAL A 146 35.14 7.11 24.47
C VAL A 146 34.21 7.03 25.70
N PRO A 147 34.51 7.70 26.83
CA PRO A 147 33.63 7.71 28.00
C PRO A 147 32.24 8.28 27.71
N ASN A 148 31.25 7.92 28.53
CA ASN A 148 29.85 8.37 28.39
C ASN A 148 29.21 8.02 27.03
N THR A 149 29.63 6.89 26.46
CA THR A 149 29.03 6.29 25.27
C THR A 149 28.30 5.01 25.62
N LEU A 150 27.35 4.59 24.79
CA LEU A 150 26.65 3.32 24.93
C LEU A 150 27.64 2.17 24.89
N LEU A 151 28.65 2.24 24.02
CA LEU A 151 29.71 1.23 23.99
C LEU A 151 30.44 1.13 25.34
N HIS A 152 30.79 2.27 25.95
CA HIS A 152 31.38 2.29 27.28
C HIS A 152 30.42 1.73 28.35
N GLU A 153 29.14 2.10 28.29
CA GLU A 153 28.10 1.63 29.22
C GLU A 153 27.92 0.09 29.17
N ILE A 154 27.91 -0.50 27.97
CA ILE A 154 27.64 -1.95 27.81
C ILE A 154 28.88 -2.81 28.00
N THR A 155 30.09 -2.29 27.72
CA THR A 155 31.35 -3.05 27.86
C THR A 155 32.03 -2.80 29.20
N ASN A 156 31.77 -1.65 29.84
CA ASN A 156 32.48 -1.18 31.02
C ASN A 156 34.02 -1.17 30.84
N CYS A 157 34.48 -0.92 29.61
CA CYS A 157 35.88 -0.90 29.22
C CYS A 157 36.27 0.47 28.66
N SER A 158 37.46 0.96 29.00
CA SER A 158 38.02 2.19 28.41
C SER A 158 38.93 1.91 27.21
N SER A 159 39.35 0.67 27.02
CA SER A 159 40.09 0.19 25.84
C SER A 159 40.00 -1.32 25.73
N GLY A 160 40.35 -1.88 24.59
CA GLY A 160 40.48 -3.32 24.40
C GLY A 160 40.88 -3.70 22.98
N THR A 161 41.26 -4.96 22.81
CA THR A 161 41.58 -5.54 21.49
C THR A 161 40.33 -5.59 20.61
N ILE A 162 40.44 -5.44 19.30
CA ILE A 162 39.36 -5.67 18.32
C ILE A 162 39.90 -6.39 17.07
N ASN A 163 39.02 -7.00 16.27
CA ASN A 163 39.35 -7.66 15.01
C ASN A 163 38.80 -6.88 13.80
N SER A 164 39.64 -6.07 13.16
CA SER A 164 39.23 -5.28 12.00
C SER A 164 40.06 -5.63 10.77
N ALA A 165 39.42 -5.54 9.61
CA ALA A 165 40.12 -5.54 8.33
C ALA A 165 39.39 -4.60 7.35
N HIS A 166 39.98 -3.44 7.08
CA HIS A 166 39.40 -2.41 6.21
C HIS A 166 40.47 -1.44 5.71
N HIS A 167 40.21 -0.81 4.57
CA HIS A 167 41.04 0.25 4.00
C HIS A 167 40.25 1.55 3.83
N GLN A 168 38.92 1.45 3.65
CA GLN A 168 37.97 2.55 3.81
C GLN A 168 37.67 2.81 5.31
N SER A 169 37.47 4.06 5.71
CA SER A 169 37.11 4.46 7.10
C SER A 169 36.29 5.75 7.12
N ILE A 170 35.68 6.09 8.27
CA ILE A 170 35.02 7.40 8.44
C ILE A 170 36.08 8.51 8.43
N ASN A 171 35.79 9.60 7.71
CA ASN A 171 36.57 10.82 7.82
C ASN A 171 36.19 11.56 9.11
N ILE A 172 37.14 11.68 10.04
CA ILE A 172 36.93 12.26 11.37
C ILE A 172 36.45 13.73 11.33
N ASP A 173 36.84 14.49 10.32
CA ASP A 173 36.43 15.89 10.13
C ASP A 173 35.02 16.02 9.52
N HIS A 174 34.45 14.90 9.09
CA HIS A 174 33.17 14.81 8.39
C HIS A 174 32.31 13.67 8.93
N LEU A 175 32.11 13.67 10.26
CA LEU A 175 31.14 12.79 10.91
C LEU A 175 29.70 13.20 10.54
N GLY A 176 28.83 12.21 10.33
CA GLY A 176 27.42 12.44 10.04
C GLY A 176 26.65 13.14 11.17
N HIS A 177 25.51 13.73 10.83
CA HIS A 177 24.67 14.49 11.75
C HIS A 177 24.11 13.62 12.88
N ASN A 178 24.09 14.17 14.10
CA ASN A 178 23.62 13.50 15.32
C ASN A 178 24.34 12.17 15.63
N LEU A 179 25.59 12.04 15.17
CA LEU A 179 26.46 10.94 15.53
C LEU A 179 27.55 11.43 16.48
N LYS A 180 27.98 10.54 17.36
CA LYS A 180 29.22 10.72 18.13
C LYS A 180 30.09 9.48 18.01
N ILE A 181 31.39 9.69 18.12
CA ILE A 181 32.40 8.63 18.13
C ILE A 181 32.32 7.90 19.46
N ASN A 182 32.28 6.56 19.44
CA ASN A 182 32.33 5.73 20.64
C ASN A 182 33.61 4.89 20.78
N ALA A 183 34.37 4.70 19.70
CA ALA A 183 35.67 4.07 19.73
C ALA A 183 36.61 4.64 18.65
N ILE A 184 37.90 4.71 18.96
CA ILE A 184 38.99 5.15 18.06
C ILE A 184 40.13 4.12 18.16
N ALA A 185 40.82 3.83 17.06
CA ALA A 185 42.01 2.99 17.07
C ALA A 185 43.16 3.63 17.88
N ASP A 186 44.16 2.83 18.22
CA ASP A 186 45.38 3.27 18.90
C ASP A 186 46.25 4.25 18.09
N ASP A 187 45.98 4.41 16.78
CA ASP A 187 46.57 5.46 15.94
C ASP A 187 46.00 6.87 16.23
N GLY A 188 44.94 6.96 17.06
CA GLY A 188 44.31 8.20 17.52
C GLY A 188 43.47 8.93 16.46
N ILE A 189 43.30 8.38 15.26
CA ILE A 189 42.64 9.04 14.12
C ILE A 189 41.53 8.17 13.53
N THR A 190 41.74 6.86 13.46
CA THR A 190 40.82 5.95 12.78
C THR A 190 39.61 5.65 13.67
N ILE A 191 38.41 6.01 13.22
CA ILE A 191 37.16 5.77 13.95
C ILE A 191 36.81 4.28 13.87
N GLU A 192 36.63 3.67 15.04
CA GLU A 192 36.29 2.26 15.18
C GLU A 192 34.84 2.03 15.58
N GLY A 193 34.13 3.08 16.00
CA GLY A 193 32.73 2.96 16.35
C GLY A 193 32.01 4.29 16.50
N ILE A 194 30.71 4.26 16.23
CA ILE A 194 29.79 5.41 16.30
C ILE A 194 28.46 5.00 16.93
N GLU A 195 27.77 5.97 17.49
CA GLU A 195 26.41 5.85 18.01
C GLU A 195 25.68 7.19 17.90
N PHE A 196 24.39 7.23 18.25
CA PHE A 196 23.67 8.51 18.30
C PHE A 196 24.23 9.41 19.40
N GLU A 197 24.38 10.70 19.06
CA GLU A 197 24.69 11.74 20.03
C GLU A 197 23.49 12.01 20.93
N ASP A 198 22.35 12.40 20.36
CA ASP A 198 21.06 12.44 21.05
C ASP A 198 20.28 11.13 20.83
N LYS A 199 20.10 10.40 21.92
CA LYS A 199 19.36 9.14 21.98
C LYS A 199 17.85 9.38 22.20
N SER A 200 17.43 10.60 22.51
CA SER A 200 16.04 10.94 22.80
C SER A 200 15.18 10.67 21.58
N ASN A 201 14.08 9.94 21.77
CA ASN A 201 13.14 9.63 20.70
C ASN A 201 13.74 8.82 19.53
N LYS A 202 14.86 8.11 19.74
CA LYS A 202 15.50 7.22 18.77
C LYS A 202 15.48 5.76 19.22
N GLY A 203 15.54 4.85 18.25
CA GLY A 203 15.80 3.44 18.52
C GLY A 203 17.24 3.21 18.99
N PHE A 204 17.53 2.01 19.50
CA PHE A 204 18.91 1.58 19.75
C PHE A 204 19.71 1.69 18.45
N MET A 205 20.88 2.32 18.49
CA MET A 205 21.85 2.22 17.41
C MET A 205 23.25 2.11 17.98
N LEU A 206 23.97 1.10 17.51
CA LEU A 206 25.38 0.95 17.76
C LEU A 206 26.03 0.52 16.45
N CYS A 207 27.11 1.19 16.06
CA CYS A 207 27.89 0.75 14.92
C CYS A 207 29.36 0.60 15.29
N VAL A 208 29.99 -0.45 14.76
CA VAL A 208 31.37 -0.82 15.05
C VAL A 208 32.07 -1.22 13.76
N GLN A 209 33.35 -0.90 13.62
CA GLN A 209 34.15 -1.14 12.42
C GLN A 209 34.76 -2.55 12.39
N TRP A 210 34.90 -3.18 13.56
CA TRP A 210 35.37 -4.57 13.71
C TRP A 210 34.24 -5.59 13.53
N HIS A 211 34.56 -6.88 13.63
CA HIS A 211 33.65 -8.01 13.37
C HIS A 211 33.34 -8.84 14.62
N PRO A 212 32.41 -8.42 15.50
CA PRO A 212 32.00 -9.19 16.67
C PRO A 212 31.52 -10.62 16.36
N GLU A 213 31.02 -10.85 15.14
CA GLU A 213 30.46 -12.11 14.68
C GLU A 213 31.50 -13.17 14.28
N ARG A 214 32.76 -12.77 14.07
CA ARG A 214 33.86 -13.65 13.58
C ARG A 214 34.81 -14.11 14.68
N LEU A 215 34.53 -13.74 15.92
CA LEU A 215 35.33 -14.14 17.07
C LEU A 215 34.95 -15.58 17.44
N GLY A 216 35.95 -16.47 17.59
CA GLY A 216 35.76 -17.91 17.83
C GLY A 216 35.01 -18.25 19.13
N VAL A 217 35.01 -19.54 19.52
CA VAL A 217 34.16 -20.19 20.56
C VAL A 217 34.16 -19.54 21.96
N LYS A 218 34.91 -18.46 22.21
CA LYS A 218 34.68 -17.58 23.36
C LYS A 218 34.78 -16.12 22.94
N GLY A 219 33.73 -15.35 23.25
CA GLY A 219 33.72 -13.89 23.24
C GLY A 219 34.68 -13.26 24.27
N GLU A 220 35.97 -13.55 24.17
CA GLU A 220 37.04 -13.07 25.06
C GLU A 220 37.61 -11.72 24.62
N ILE A 221 37.00 -11.05 23.64
CA ILE A 221 37.28 -9.64 23.37
C ILE A 221 36.28 -8.78 24.15
N ALA A 222 36.79 -8.09 25.19
CA ALA A 222 35.99 -7.30 26.10
C ALA A 222 35.08 -6.26 25.41
N LEU A 223 35.52 -5.68 24.28
CA LEU A 223 34.73 -4.69 23.53
C LEU A 223 33.59 -5.28 22.68
N SER A 224 33.65 -6.57 22.37
CA SER A 224 32.57 -7.27 21.65
C SER A 224 31.58 -7.92 22.61
N GLN A 225 31.93 -8.01 23.90
CA GLN A 225 31.04 -8.51 24.93
C GLN A 225 29.81 -7.60 25.02
N ASN A 226 28.65 -8.23 25.23
CA ASN A 226 27.35 -7.58 25.40
C ASN A 226 26.78 -6.83 24.18
N ILE A 227 27.52 -6.52 23.11
CA ILE A 227 26.95 -5.90 21.88
C ILE A 227 25.72 -6.68 21.38
N LYS A 228 25.90 -7.99 21.16
CA LYS A 228 24.80 -8.87 20.73
C LYS A 228 23.66 -8.87 21.72
N GLN A 229 23.95 -9.07 23.01
CA GLN A 229 22.93 -9.20 24.04
C GLN A 229 22.13 -7.90 24.23
N THR A 230 22.78 -6.74 24.13
CA THR A 230 22.12 -5.44 24.21
C THR A 230 21.23 -5.22 22.99
N PHE A 231 21.70 -5.53 21.77
CA PHE A 231 20.89 -5.44 20.55
C PHE A 231 19.65 -6.36 20.63
N LEU A 232 19.83 -7.61 21.08
CA LEU A 232 18.73 -8.55 21.29
C LEU A 232 17.72 -8.02 22.32
N THR A 233 18.21 -7.45 23.43
CA THR A 233 17.37 -6.85 24.47
C THR A 233 16.59 -5.65 23.93
N ALA A 234 17.24 -4.77 23.16
CA ALA A 234 16.58 -3.64 22.50
C ALA A 234 15.49 -4.11 21.53
N THR A 235 15.77 -5.15 20.74
CA THR A 235 14.79 -5.75 19.80
C THR A 235 13.62 -6.35 20.57
N ARG A 236 13.86 -7.06 21.68
CA ARG A 236 12.80 -7.58 22.56
C ARG A 236 11.96 -6.49 23.21
N ASN A 237 12.52 -5.31 23.43
CA ASN A 237 11.82 -4.19 24.07
C ASN A 237 11.03 -3.31 23.09
N THR A 238 11.09 -3.55 21.78
CA THR A 238 10.26 -2.81 20.82
C THR A 238 8.77 -3.07 21.09
N ASN A 239 7.96 -2.03 21.22
CA ASN A 239 6.52 -2.15 21.48
C ASN A 239 5.72 -1.68 20.26
N MET A 240 6.07 -2.20 19.09
CA MET A 240 5.35 -1.89 17.87
C MET A 240 4.01 -2.61 17.86
N LYS A 241 2.94 -1.84 17.65
CA LYS A 241 1.66 -2.41 17.25
C LYS A 241 1.85 -3.05 15.88
N LYS A 242 1.27 -4.24 15.68
CA LYS A 242 1.32 -4.96 14.42
C LYS A 242 -0.07 -5.17 13.87
N ILE A 243 -0.16 -5.29 12.55
CA ILE A 243 -1.34 -5.74 11.84
C ILE A 243 -1.03 -7.06 11.15
N ASP A 244 -1.93 -8.03 11.33
CA ASP A 244 -1.81 -9.35 10.73
C ASP A 244 -2.50 -9.35 9.36
N ILE A 245 -1.77 -9.79 8.34
CA ILE A 245 -2.29 -10.00 6.99
C ILE A 245 -2.63 -11.48 6.88
N ILE A 246 -3.92 -11.78 6.74
CA ILE A 246 -4.45 -13.14 6.76
C ILE A 246 -4.91 -13.52 5.36
N ASN A 247 -4.58 -14.74 4.91
CA ASN A 247 -5.14 -15.29 3.69
C ASN A 247 -6.59 -15.74 3.94
N PRO A 248 -7.61 -15.13 3.30
CA PRO A 248 -9.00 -15.45 3.57
C PRO A 248 -9.43 -16.82 3.02
N ALA A 249 -8.66 -17.43 2.12
CA ALA A 249 -8.91 -18.76 1.58
C ALA A 249 -8.49 -19.88 2.55
N THR A 250 -7.48 -19.63 3.39
CA THR A 250 -6.86 -20.64 4.26
C THR A 250 -6.90 -20.30 5.75
N GLU A 251 -7.22 -19.05 6.09
CA GLU A 251 -7.14 -18.45 7.44
C GLU A 251 -5.71 -18.40 8.01
N GLU A 252 -4.71 -18.60 7.16
CA GLU A 252 -3.30 -18.61 7.56
C GLU A 252 -2.72 -17.19 7.57
N LEU A 253 -1.85 -16.92 8.53
CA LEU A 253 -1.08 -15.68 8.60
C LEU A 253 -0.09 -15.65 7.43
N ILE A 254 -0.23 -14.66 6.55
CA ILE A 254 0.74 -14.38 5.49
C ILE A 254 1.96 -13.71 6.13
N THR A 255 1.73 -12.57 6.80
CA THR A 255 2.78 -11.83 7.51
C THR A 255 2.15 -10.88 8.53
N SER A 256 2.99 -10.30 9.40
CA SER A 256 2.60 -9.23 10.31
C SER A 256 3.47 -8.01 10.02
N LEU A 257 2.84 -6.83 9.89
CA LEU A 257 3.50 -5.56 9.60
C LEU A 257 3.42 -4.63 10.81
N ASN A 258 4.47 -3.84 11.05
CA ASN A 258 4.38 -2.77 12.04
C ASN A 258 3.39 -1.71 11.56
N THR A 259 2.49 -1.28 12.44
CA THR A 259 1.60 -0.15 12.15
C THR A 259 2.33 1.15 12.41
N ASP A 260 2.07 2.14 11.56
CA ASP A 260 2.53 3.50 11.76
C ASP A 260 1.99 4.09 13.08
N THR A 261 2.82 4.91 13.73
CA THR A 261 2.45 5.68 14.92
C THR A 261 2.20 7.14 14.55
N ASN A 262 1.74 7.95 15.50
CA ASN A 262 1.59 9.39 15.28
C ASN A 262 2.91 10.04 14.86
N GLU A 263 4.02 9.63 15.46
CA GLU A 263 5.36 10.13 15.15
C GLU A 263 5.80 9.72 13.76
N SER A 264 5.68 8.44 13.37
CA SER A 264 6.10 8.00 12.04
C SER A 264 5.26 8.67 10.94
N LEU A 265 3.96 8.86 11.15
CA LEU A 265 3.11 9.60 10.21
C LEU A 265 3.50 11.08 10.15
N THR A 266 3.90 11.68 11.28
CA THR A 266 4.34 13.09 11.32
C THR A 266 5.62 13.27 10.51
N GLU A 267 6.59 12.36 10.62
CA GLU A 267 7.81 12.38 9.79
C GLU A 267 7.47 12.25 8.30
N LYS A 268 6.56 11.34 7.94
CA LYS A 268 6.06 11.20 6.55
C LYS A 268 5.38 12.48 6.05
N LEU A 269 4.61 13.16 6.90
CA LEU A 269 4.01 14.45 6.56
C LEU A 269 5.08 15.52 6.30
N LEU A 270 6.13 15.59 7.12
CA LEU A 270 7.23 16.53 6.91
C LEU A 270 7.95 16.29 5.58
N LEU A 271 8.15 15.01 5.20
CA LEU A 271 8.67 14.66 3.88
C LEU A 271 7.75 15.16 2.76
N LEU A 272 6.44 14.87 2.83
CA LEU A 272 5.47 15.35 1.85
C LEU A 272 5.45 16.89 1.74
N GLN A 273 5.55 17.59 2.86
CA GLN A 273 5.64 19.05 2.88
C GLN A 273 6.87 19.57 2.14
N ALA A 274 8.02 18.90 2.30
CA ALA A 274 9.24 19.23 1.57
C ALA A 274 9.10 18.96 0.06
N GLY A 275 8.43 17.87 -0.33
CA GLY A 275 8.27 17.47 -1.74
C GLY A 275 7.19 18.22 -2.51
N GLN A 276 6.22 18.86 -1.84
CA GLN A 276 5.09 19.52 -2.50
C GLN A 276 5.50 20.60 -3.51
N THR A 277 6.45 21.47 -3.16
CA THR A 277 6.87 22.55 -4.08
C THR A 277 7.70 22.00 -5.25
N PRO A 278 8.73 21.16 -5.03
CA PRO A 278 9.45 20.50 -6.11
C PRO A 278 8.54 19.74 -7.07
N TRP A 279 7.63 18.91 -6.55
CA TRP A 279 6.74 18.08 -7.38
C TRP A 279 5.75 18.90 -8.21
N LYS A 280 5.16 19.95 -7.60
CA LYS A 280 4.31 20.91 -8.33
C LYS A 280 5.05 21.54 -9.51
N ASN A 281 6.33 21.85 -9.34
CA ASN A 281 7.17 22.51 -10.35
C ASN A 281 7.69 21.55 -11.43
N THR A 282 7.65 20.24 -11.21
CA THR A 282 7.91 19.23 -12.26
C THR A 282 6.92 19.45 -13.41
N PRO A 283 7.36 19.60 -14.68
CA PRO A 283 6.44 19.80 -15.80
C PRO A 283 5.40 18.68 -15.91
N LEU A 284 4.17 19.02 -16.30
CA LEU A 284 3.09 18.03 -16.45
C LEU A 284 3.47 16.88 -17.40
N ALA A 285 4.17 17.17 -18.50
CA ALA A 285 4.67 16.15 -19.42
C ALA A 285 5.59 15.12 -18.71
N SER A 286 6.51 15.59 -17.86
CA SER A 286 7.38 14.71 -17.08
C SER A 286 6.59 13.87 -16.06
N ARG A 287 5.56 14.46 -15.43
CA ARG A 287 4.66 13.69 -14.55
C ARG A 287 3.89 12.62 -15.33
N ILE A 288 3.43 12.92 -16.54
CA ILE A 288 2.78 11.96 -17.45
C ILE A 288 3.74 10.81 -17.79
N ASP A 289 5.00 11.09 -18.10
CA ASP A 289 6.00 10.06 -18.42
C ASP A 289 6.29 9.12 -17.25
N ILE A 290 6.36 9.66 -16.02
CA ILE A 290 6.48 8.87 -14.79
C ILE A 290 5.27 7.95 -14.62
N ILE A 291 4.05 8.49 -14.76
CA ILE A 291 2.81 7.70 -14.63
C ILE A 291 2.70 6.65 -15.76
N ASN A 292 3.18 6.96 -16.97
CA ASN A 292 3.28 5.98 -18.05
C ASN A 292 4.24 4.83 -17.68
N THR A 293 5.39 5.15 -17.08
CA THR A 293 6.36 4.15 -16.61
C THR A 293 5.74 3.26 -15.52
N PHE A 294 4.99 3.83 -14.57
CA PHE A 294 4.23 3.06 -13.58
C PHE A 294 3.24 2.08 -14.25
N SER A 295 2.48 2.53 -15.25
CA SER A 295 1.56 1.67 -16.00
C SER A 295 2.26 0.50 -16.71
N ASN A 296 3.48 0.69 -17.20
CA ASN A 296 4.27 -0.38 -17.82
C ASN A 296 4.82 -1.35 -16.77
N LEU A 297 5.20 -0.85 -15.60
CA LEU A 297 5.65 -1.69 -14.48
C LEU A 297 4.52 -2.58 -13.94
N LEU A 298 3.29 -2.09 -13.89
CA LEU A 298 2.11 -2.90 -13.56
C LEU A 298 1.92 -4.08 -14.53
N GLU A 299 2.20 -3.89 -15.82
CA GLU A 299 2.17 -4.96 -16.82
C GLU A 299 3.29 -5.96 -16.60
N ASN A 300 4.51 -5.46 -16.43
CA ASN A 300 5.71 -6.29 -16.33
C ASN A 300 5.70 -7.19 -15.07
N GLU A 301 5.05 -6.73 -14.00
CA GLU A 301 4.98 -7.46 -12.72
C GLU A 301 3.59 -8.08 -12.46
N ILE A 302 2.70 -8.13 -13.46
CA ILE A 302 1.28 -8.50 -13.29
C ILE A 302 1.06 -9.83 -12.55
N GLU A 303 1.90 -10.84 -12.78
CA GLU A 303 1.75 -12.14 -12.12
C GLU A 303 2.04 -12.07 -10.62
N THR A 304 3.07 -11.34 -10.21
CA THR A 304 3.38 -11.09 -8.79
C THR A 304 2.28 -10.28 -8.14
N LEU A 305 1.85 -9.19 -8.79
CA LEU A 305 0.81 -8.30 -8.27
C LEU A 305 -0.53 -9.03 -8.11
N ALA A 306 -0.89 -9.88 -9.08
CA ALA A 306 -2.12 -10.66 -9.05
C ALA A 306 -2.07 -11.76 -7.99
N ALA A 307 -0.92 -12.42 -7.81
CA ALA A 307 -0.73 -13.43 -6.77
C ALA A 307 -0.91 -12.82 -5.36
N THR A 308 -0.22 -11.72 -5.05
CA THR A 308 -0.36 -11.02 -3.76
C THR A 308 -1.80 -10.60 -3.50
N LEU A 309 -2.45 -9.99 -4.50
CA LEU A 309 -3.85 -9.57 -4.37
C LEU A 309 -4.80 -10.74 -4.11
N THR A 310 -4.59 -11.86 -4.81
CA THR A 310 -5.36 -13.09 -4.58
C THR A 310 -5.11 -13.67 -3.19
N GLU A 311 -3.88 -13.65 -2.71
CA GLU A 311 -3.54 -14.18 -1.39
C GLU A 311 -4.13 -13.37 -0.24
N GLU A 312 -4.07 -12.03 -0.29
CA GLU A 312 -4.52 -11.19 0.84
C GLU A 312 -6.01 -10.82 0.75
N VAL A 313 -6.57 -10.67 -0.46
CA VAL A 313 -8.00 -10.29 -0.66
C VAL A 313 -8.87 -11.50 -0.95
N GLY A 314 -8.33 -12.59 -1.51
CA GLY A 314 -9.09 -13.82 -1.77
C GLY A 314 -9.81 -13.88 -3.11
N LYS A 315 -9.66 -12.89 -3.99
CA LYS A 315 -10.29 -12.94 -5.32
C LYS A 315 -9.58 -13.95 -6.24
N PRO A 316 -10.30 -14.61 -7.17
CA PRO A 316 -9.68 -15.51 -8.13
C PRO A 316 -8.55 -14.87 -8.92
N LEU A 317 -7.50 -15.62 -9.21
CA LEU A 317 -6.26 -15.11 -9.82
C LEU A 317 -6.51 -14.40 -11.15
N GLN A 318 -7.42 -14.93 -11.97
CA GLN A 318 -7.80 -14.26 -13.23
C GLN A 318 -8.47 -12.90 -12.99
N GLN A 319 -9.32 -12.78 -11.95
CA GLN A 319 -9.97 -11.52 -11.61
C GLN A 319 -8.96 -10.50 -11.05
N SER A 320 -7.91 -10.95 -10.33
CA SER A 320 -6.78 -10.10 -9.93
C SER A 320 -6.01 -9.54 -11.14
N ARG A 321 -5.71 -10.37 -12.14
CA ARG A 321 -5.08 -9.90 -13.40
C ARG A 321 -5.96 -8.88 -14.12
N ASN A 322 -7.26 -9.15 -14.18
CA ASN A 322 -8.23 -8.24 -14.79
C ASN A 322 -8.24 -6.88 -14.08
N GLU A 323 -8.11 -6.86 -12.74
CA GLU A 323 -8.03 -5.62 -11.97
C GLU A 323 -6.79 -4.79 -12.34
N VAL A 324 -5.61 -5.41 -12.37
CA VAL A 324 -4.36 -4.72 -12.74
C VAL A 324 -4.46 -4.14 -14.15
N ASN A 325 -5.01 -4.90 -15.11
CA ASN A 325 -5.25 -4.41 -16.47
C ASN A 325 -6.31 -3.29 -16.53
N GLY A 326 -7.34 -3.37 -15.69
CA GLY A 326 -8.32 -2.30 -15.53
C GLY A 326 -7.67 -1.00 -15.04
N ALA A 327 -6.74 -1.08 -14.09
CA ALA A 327 -6.00 0.07 -13.58
C ALA A 327 -5.19 0.74 -14.69
N ARG A 328 -4.46 -0.06 -15.49
CA ARG A 328 -3.70 0.42 -16.65
C ARG A 328 -4.59 1.13 -17.67
N THR A 329 -5.77 0.58 -17.95
CA THR A 329 -6.75 1.19 -18.87
C THR A 329 -7.21 2.56 -18.36
N ARG A 330 -7.43 2.70 -17.04
CA ARG A 330 -7.81 4.00 -16.44
C ARG A 330 -6.66 5.00 -16.46
N ILE A 331 -5.45 4.56 -16.13
CA ILE A 331 -4.24 5.38 -16.21
C ILE A 331 -4.03 5.91 -17.62
N GLN A 332 -4.22 5.06 -18.65
CA GLN A 332 -4.10 5.44 -20.05
C GLN A 332 -5.02 6.61 -20.39
N TRP A 333 -6.30 6.51 -20.05
CA TRP A 333 -7.24 7.58 -20.35
C TRP A 333 -6.89 8.87 -19.58
N LEU A 334 -6.58 8.76 -18.28
CA LEU A 334 -6.27 9.92 -17.44
C LEU A 334 -5.04 10.68 -17.95
N LYS A 335 -3.97 9.98 -18.32
CA LYS A 335 -2.74 10.62 -18.82
C LYS A 335 -2.93 11.27 -20.19
N GLU A 336 -3.67 10.62 -21.10
CA GLU A 336 -3.98 11.16 -22.44
C GLU A 336 -4.79 12.47 -22.38
N HIS A 337 -5.56 12.66 -21.31
CA HIS A 337 -6.46 13.80 -21.16
C HIS A 337 -6.00 14.82 -20.11
N ALA A 338 -4.94 14.53 -19.37
CA ALA A 338 -4.43 15.37 -18.29
C ALA A 338 -4.07 16.78 -18.78
N GLU A 339 -3.31 16.88 -19.88
CA GLU A 339 -2.90 18.17 -20.45
C GLU A 339 -4.09 19.05 -20.79
N LYS A 340 -5.09 18.48 -21.50
CA LYS A 340 -6.31 19.20 -21.86
C LYS A 340 -7.02 19.74 -20.62
N TYR A 341 -7.27 18.90 -19.62
CA TYR A 341 -8.16 19.27 -18.51
C TYR A 341 -7.48 20.00 -17.34
N LEU A 342 -6.15 19.97 -17.27
CA LEU A 342 -5.35 20.69 -16.26
C LEU A 342 -4.71 21.97 -16.80
N SER A 343 -4.80 22.25 -18.10
CA SER A 343 -4.35 23.52 -18.69
C SER A 343 -5.26 24.70 -18.32
N ASP A 344 -4.68 25.91 -18.38
CA ASP A 344 -5.44 27.15 -18.20
C ASP A 344 -6.53 27.31 -19.27
N GLU A 345 -7.72 27.75 -18.86
CA GLU A 345 -8.83 28.07 -19.75
C GLU A 345 -8.94 29.58 -19.95
N THR A 346 -8.76 30.06 -21.18
CA THR A 346 -9.09 31.45 -21.53
C THR A 346 -10.62 31.60 -21.63
N MET A 347 -11.18 32.48 -20.82
CA MET A 347 -12.62 32.78 -20.79
C MET A 347 -12.99 33.93 -21.74
N SER A 348 -12.17 34.99 -21.75
CA SER A 348 -12.40 36.16 -22.61
C SER A 348 -11.11 36.89 -22.95
N LYS A 349 -11.11 37.55 -24.11
CA LYS A 349 -10.05 38.47 -24.57
C LYS A 349 -10.71 39.67 -25.22
N VAL A 350 -11.04 40.70 -24.44
CA VAL A 350 -11.80 41.87 -24.89
C VAL A 350 -11.14 43.16 -24.41
N SER A 351 -10.95 44.12 -25.32
CA SER A 351 -10.49 45.48 -25.01
C SER A 351 -9.20 45.56 -24.16
N GLY A 352 -8.20 44.73 -24.47
CA GLY A 352 -6.93 44.67 -23.73
C GLY A 352 -7.00 44.01 -22.35
N MET A 353 -8.11 43.33 -22.04
CA MET A 353 -8.27 42.47 -20.87
C MET A 353 -8.34 41.01 -21.32
N GLU A 354 -7.50 40.16 -20.72
CA GLU A 354 -7.58 38.70 -20.80
C GLU A 354 -8.06 38.14 -19.47
N GLU A 355 -9.10 37.32 -19.52
CA GLU A 355 -9.63 36.60 -18.37
C GLU A 355 -9.38 35.11 -18.55
N LYS A 356 -8.77 34.47 -17.55
CA LYS A 356 -8.51 33.03 -17.58
C LYS A 356 -8.74 32.35 -16.24
N VAL A 357 -9.06 31.07 -16.28
CA VAL A 357 -9.09 30.16 -15.12
C VAL A 357 -7.85 29.29 -15.17
N SER A 358 -7.13 29.21 -14.06
CA SER A 358 -6.00 28.27 -13.87
C SER A 358 -6.36 27.22 -12.83
N TYR A 359 -5.75 26.05 -12.94
CA TYR A 359 -5.99 24.91 -12.04
C TYR A 359 -4.71 24.57 -11.28
N GLU A 360 -4.60 25.03 -10.04
CA GLU A 360 -3.43 24.78 -9.20
C GLU A 360 -3.67 23.53 -8.32
N PRO A 361 -2.66 22.71 -7.98
CA PRO A 361 -2.87 21.57 -7.08
C PRO A 361 -3.44 22.00 -5.73
N LEU A 362 -4.18 21.11 -5.08
CA LEU A 362 -4.63 21.29 -3.70
C LEU A 362 -3.44 21.45 -2.75
N GLY A 363 -2.43 20.58 -2.87
CA GLY A 363 -1.31 20.46 -1.93
C GLY A 363 -1.13 19.00 -1.53
N ILE A 364 -1.09 18.71 -0.23
CA ILE A 364 -0.96 17.34 0.30
C ILE A 364 -2.34 16.72 0.45
N VAL A 365 -2.64 15.67 -0.32
CA VAL A 365 -3.95 15.00 -0.27
C VAL A 365 -3.86 13.64 0.44
N CYS A 366 -4.87 13.34 1.25
CA CYS A 366 -5.04 12.03 1.87
C CYS A 366 -5.93 11.13 1.00
N ASN A 367 -5.46 9.94 0.67
CA ASN A 367 -6.27 8.91 0.04
C ASN A 367 -6.43 7.71 0.99
N ILE A 368 -7.63 7.52 1.53
CA ILE A 368 -7.99 6.35 2.35
C ILE A 368 -8.80 5.40 1.46
N SER A 369 -8.18 4.30 1.03
CA SER A 369 -8.74 3.42 -0.01
C SER A 369 -9.37 2.14 0.56
N ALA A 370 -10.39 1.63 -0.15
CA ALA A 370 -10.99 0.33 0.11
C ALA A 370 -10.11 -0.84 -0.37
N TRP A 371 -10.40 -2.04 0.13
CA TRP A 371 -9.67 -3.29 -0.15
C TRP A 371 -10.21 -4.09 -1.34
N ASN A 372 -11.42 -3.81 -1.79
CA ASN A 372 -12.11 -4.69 -2.73
C ASN A 372 -11.53 -4.60 -4.14
N TYR A 373 -11.04 -3.43 -4.55
CA TYR A 373 -10.25 -3.22 -5.78
C TYR A 373 -9.13 -2.19 -5.56
N PRO A 374 -8.07 -2.52 -4.81
CA PRO A 374 -7.03 -1.55 -4.43
C PRO A 374 -6.28 -0.93 -5.64
N TYR A 375 -6.09 -1.67 -6.74
CA TYR A 375 -5.46 -1.11 -7.95
C TYR A 375 -6.42 -0.23 -8.76
N LEU A 376 -7.73 -0.32 -8.54
CA LEU A 376 -8.72 0.52 -9.22
C LEU A 376 -9.10 1.75 -8.38
N VAL A 377 -9.52 1.52 -7.14
CA VAL A 377 -10.02 2.56 -6.24
C VAL A 377 -8.92 3.53 -5.84
N GLY A 378 -7.73 3.04 -5.48
CA GLY A 378 -6.60 3.91 -5.17
C GLY A 378 -6.17 4.73 -6.40
N THR A 379 -6.01 4.07 -7.55
CA THR A 379 -5.59 4.68 -8.82
C THR A 379 -6.53 5.79 -9.27
N ASN A 380 -7.83 5.68 -9.00
CA ASN A 380 -8.81 6.72 -9.28
C ASN A 380 -8.54 8.04 -8.53
N VAL A 381 -7.71 8.01 -7.48
CA VAL A 381 -7.40 9.15 -6.61
C VAL A 381 -5.94 9.57 -6.76
N PHE A 382 -4.97 8.69 -6.48
CA PHE A 382 -3.57 9.11 -6.43
C PHE A 382 -2.98 9.46 -7.81
N ILE A 383 -3.45 8.84 -8.90
CA ILE A 383 -2.99 9.18 -10.25
C ILE A 383 -3.41 10.59 -10.66
N PRO A 384 -4.70 10.95 -10.64
CA PRO A 384 -5.08 12.33 -10.98
C PRO A 384 -4.51 13.36 -10.00
N ALA A 385 -4.32 13.01 -8.71
CA ALA A 385 -3.65 13.87 -7.75
C ALA A 385 -2.19 14.18 -8.14
N LEU A 386 -1.41 13.13 -8.43
CA LEU A 386 -0.01 13.27 -8.87
C LEU A 386 0.08 14.03 -10.19
N LEU A 387 -0.79 13.73 -11.16
CA LEU A 387 -0.84 14.45 -12.44
C LEU A 387 -1.13 15.95 -12.26
N ALA A 388 -2.03 16.31 -11.33
CA ALA A 388 -2.33 17.70 -10.99
C ALA A 388 -1.20 18.41 -10.21
N GLY A 389 -0.17 17.68 -9.74
CA GLY A 389 0.98 18.24 -9.01
C GLY A 389 0.79 18.26 -7.49
N ASN A 390 -0.10 17.41 -6.97
CA ASN A 390 -0.25 17.15 -5.53
C ASN A 390 0.73 16.07 -5.10
N VAL A 391 1.12 16.08 -3.84
CA VAL A 391 1.75 14.94 -3.18
C VAL A 391 0.70 14.16 -2.39
N VAL A 392 0.91 12.85 -2.22
CA VAL A 392 -0.14 11.93 -1.76
C VAL A 392 0.28 11.23 -0.48
N PHE A 393 -0.59 11.29 0.53
CA PHE A 393 -0.55 10.42 1.70
C PHE A 393 -1.59 9.31 1.53
N TYR A 394 -1.13 8.12 1.14
CA TYR A 394 -1.98 6.97 0.83
C TYR A 394 -2.13 6.03 2.03
N LYS A 395 -3.36 5.75 2.47
CA LYS A 395 -3.66 4.70 3.45
C LYS A 395 -4.40 3.56 2.75
N PRO A 396 -3.74 2.42 2.42
CA PRO A 396 -4.47 1.24 1.97
C PRO A 396 -5.38 0.73 3.09
N SER A 397 -6.35 -0.08 2.71
CA SER A 397 -7.11 -0.87 3.66
C SER A 397 -6.21 -1.93 4.29
N GLU A 398 -6.45 -2.25 5.57
CA GLU A 398 -5.78 -3.31 6.30
C GLU A 398 -5.83 -4.68 5.59
N TYR A 399 -6.92 -4.96 4.88
CA TYR A 399 -7.12 -6.19 4.10
C TYR A 399 -6.41 -6.22 2.74
N SER A 400 -5.71 -5.15 2.35
CA SER A 400 -5.00 -5.06 1.07
C SER A 400 -3.68 -4.28 1.22
N THR A 401 -3.00 -4.49 2.37
CA THR A 401 -1.83 -3.69 2.74
C THR A 401 -0.64 -4.03 1.86
N LEU A 402 -0.41 -5.31 1.54
CA LEU A 402 0.72 -5.75 0.71
C LEU A 402 0.58 -5.22 -0.72
N THR A 403 -0.64 -5.22 -1.28
CA THR A 403 -0.93 -4.54 -2.54
C THR A 403 -0.61 -3.05 -2.46
N GLY A 404 -0.93 -2.39 -1.35
CA GLY A 404 -0.55 -0.98 -1.13
C GLY A 404 0.96 -0.74 -1.17
N LEU A 405 1.75 -1.66 -0.61
CA LEU A 405 3.21 -1.61 -0.64
C LEU A 405 3.78 -1.82 -2.04
N HIS A 406 3.21 -2.75 -2.81
CA HIS A 406 3.57 -2.90 -4.23
C HIS A 406 3.29 -1.62 -5.02
N ILE A 407 2.14 -0.96 -4.80
CA ILE A 407 1.82 0.31 -5.46
C ILE A 407 2.89 1.37 -5.15
N GLU A 408 3.23 1.56 -3.87
CA GLU A 408 4.28 2.51 -3.46
C GLU A 408 5.63 2.18 -4.12
N ARG A 409 6.06 0.91 -4.04
CA ARG A 409 7.32 0.43 -4.64
C ARG A 409 7.38 0.73 -6.13
N LEU A 410 6.30 0.47 -6.86
CA LEU A 410 6.26 0.67 -8.31
C LEU A 410 6.15 2.14 -8.71
N LEU A 411 5.46 2.99 -7.94
CA LEU A 411 5.46 4.44 -8.15
C LEU A 411 6.87 5.03 -7.97
N LYS A 412 7.57 4.63 -6.90
CA LYS A 412 8.95 5.03 -6.65
C LYS A 412 9.89 4.56 -7.77
N LYS A 413 9.77 3.28 -8.16
CA LYS A 413 10.52 2.71 -9.30
C LYS A 413 10.22 3.42 -10.62
N ALA A 414 9.02 3.97 -10.80
CA ALA A 414 8.64 4.73 -11.98
C ALA A 414 9.21 6.16 -12.00
N GLY A 415 9.74 6.65 -10.88
CA GLY A 415 10.32 7.99 -10.74
C GLY A 415 9.46 8.97 -9.95
N VAL A 416 8.40 8.52 -9.27
CA VAL A 416 7.73 9.37 -8.25
C VAL A 416 8.71 9.56 -7.08
N PRO A 417 9.06 10.80 -6.71
CA PRO A 417 9.97 11.05 -5.59
C PRO A 417 9.46 10.49 -4.25
N GLU A 418 10.39 10.12 -3.37
CA GLU A 418 10.06 9.68 -2.00
C GLU A 418 9.22 10.73 -1.25
N ASP A 419 9.49 12.01 -1.46
CA ASP A 419 8.77 13.11 -0.84
C ASP A 419 7.46 13.50 -1.57
N ALA A 420 7.05 12.75 -2.61
CA ALA A 420 5.80 12.97 -3.34
C ALA A 420 4.71 11.92 -3.04
N PHE A 421 5.07 10.77 -2.49
CA PHE A 421 4.12 9.71 -2.15
C PHE A 421 4.57 8.94 -0.90
N GLN A 422 3.72 8.92 0.12
CA GLN A 422 3.96 8.20 1.37
C GLN A 422 2.77 7.31 1.73
N ILE A 423 3.05 6.12 2.26
CA ILE A 423 2.02 5.18 2.70
C ILE A 423 1.82 5.21 4.22
N GLY A 424 0.57 5.11 4.69
CA GLY A 424 0.20 4.91 6.10
C GLY A 424 -0.27 3.48 6.35
N ILE A 425 0.48 2.70 7.12
CA ILE A 425 0.21 1.28 7.40
C ILE A 425 -0.54 1.13 8.72
N GLY A 426 -1.76 0.62 8.66
CA GLY A 426 -2.55 0.29 9.85
C GLY A 426 -4.04 0.41 9.59
N ALA A 427 -4.85 0.10 10.60
CA ALA A 427 -6.31 0.11 10.51
C ALA A 427 -6.90 1.49 10.87
N ALA A 428 -8.06 1.50 11.55
CA ALA A 428 -8.79 2.71 11.92
C ALA A 428 -7.98 3.72 12.78
N GLU A 429 -7.05 3.26 13.62
CA GLU A 429 -6.21 4.14 14.46
C GLU A 429 -5.32 5.05 13.60
N VAL A 430 -4.64 4.49 12.61
CA VAL A 430 -3.83 5.25 11.64
C VAL A 430 -4.71 6.17 10.80
N GLY A 431 -5.89 5.68 10.38
CA GLY A 431 -6.89 6.51 9.72
C GLY A 431 -7.25 7.75 10.56
N ASN A 432 -7.56 7.57 11.85
CA ASN A 432 -7.88 8.68 12.74
C ASN A 432 -6.75 9.69 12.86
N ILE A 433 -5.50 9.25 12.99
CA ILE A 433 -4.36 10.17 13.05
C ILE A 433 -4.28 11.01 11.77
N LEU A 434 -4.41 10.39 10.59
CA LEU A 434 -4.41 11.11 9.31
C LEU A 434 -5.57 12.13 9.21
N LEU A 435 -6.75 11.79 9.75
CA LEU A 435 -7.89 12.71 9.79
C LEU A 435 -7.66 13.91 10.69
N GLU A 436 -6.73 13.86 11.66
CA GLU A 436 -6.37 14.99 12.53
C GLU A 436 -5.27 15.87 11.91
N MET A 437 -4.43 15.34 11.01
CA MET A 437 -3.34 16.10 10.35
C MET A 437 -3.80 17.28 9.49
N PRO A 438 -3.03 18.36 9.32
CA PRO A 438 -3.42 19.52 8.53
C PRO A 438 -3.20 19.30 7.01
N LEU A 439 -3.99 18.43 6.39
CA LEU A 439 -3.89 18.07 4.96
C LEU A 439 -4.81 18.94 4.09
N ASP A 440 -4.49 19.07 2.81
CA ASP A 440 -5.19 19.94 1.83
C ASP A 440 -6.41 19.29 1.16
N GLY A 441 -6.68 18.01 1.42
CA GLY A 441 -7.87 17.32 0.95
C GLY A 441 -7.95 15.86 1.41
N TYR A 442 -9.17 15.32 1.51
CA TYR A 442 -9.43 13.97 2.02
C TYR A 442 -10.35 13.17 1.08
N PHE A 443 -9.83 12.07 0.55
CA PHE A 443 -10.50 11.26 -0.46
C PHE A 443 -10.66 9.84 0.07
N PHE A 444 -11.90 9.48 0.39
CA PHE A 444 -12.25 8.22 1.02
C PHE A 444 -13.13 7.36 0.11
N THR A 445 -12.83 6.06 0.05
CA THR A 445 -13.73 5.05 -0.48
C THR A 445 -14.00 3.98 0.58
N GLY A 446 -15.27 3.67 0.84
CA GLY A 446 -15.66 2.63 1.80
C GLY A 446 -17.12 2.68 2.22
N SER A 447 -17.43 2.27 3.46
CA SER A 447 -18.83 2.21 3.92
C SER A 447 -19.42 3.58 4.22
N TYR A 448 -20.75 3.71 4.09
CA TYR A 448 -21.46 4.95 4.42
C TYR A 448 -21.18 5.46 5.84
N LYS A 449 -21.18 4.55 6.83
CA LYS A 449 -20.91 4.88 8.24
C LYS A 449 -19.50 5.47 8.42
N ALA A 450 -18.50 4.89 7.77
CA ALA A 450 -17.13 5.39 7.81
C ALA A 450 -17.00 6.73 7.08
N GLY A 451 -17.67 6.90 5.94
CA GLY A 451 -17.70 8.16 5.19
C GLY A 451 -18.32 9.32 5.98
N GLN A 452 -19.44 9.07 6.66
CA GLN A 452 -20.07 10.06 7.54
C GLN A 452 -19.14 10.47 8.69
N TYR A 453 -18.48 9.49 9.32
CA TYR A 453 -17.50 9.74 10.37
C TYR A 453 -16.33 10.60 9.87
N ILE A 454 -15.70 10.20 8.75
CA ILE A 454 -14.58 10.93 8.13
C ILE A 454 -14.99 12.35 7.80
N TYR A 455 -16.11 12.54 7.10
CA TYR A 455 -16.58 13.86 6.71
C TYR A 455 -16.80 14.77 7.93
N SER A 456 -17.47 14.25 8.98
CA SER A 456 -17.70 15.01 10.21
C SER A 456 -16.41 15.45 10.91
N LYS A 457 -15.35 14.65 10.80
CA LYS A 457 -14.04 14.92 11.38
C LYS A 457 -13.26 15.98 10.60
N VAL A 458 -13.33 15.96 9.28
CA VAL A 458 -12.53 16.85 8.42
C VAL A 458 -13.25 18.15 8.06
N ALA A 459 -14.59 18.18 8.14
CA ALA A 459 -15.39 19.36 7.78
C ALA A 459 -14.94 20.67 8.47
N PRO A 460 -14.56 20.70 9.76
CA PRO A 460 -14.07 21.92 10.40
C PRO A 460 -12.79 22.52 9.76
N LYS A 461 -12.05 21.73 8.97
CA LYS A 461 -10.82 22.17 8.29
C LYS A 461 -11.09 22.94 7.00
N MET A 462 -12.33 22.91 6.49
CA MET A 462 -12.73 23.62 5.26
C MET A 462 -11.88 23.26 4.03
N VAL A 463 -11.39 22.02 3.96
CA VAL A 463 -10.67 21.47 2.80
C VAL A 463 -11.58 20.54 2.00
N PRO A 464 -11.31 20.33 0.69
CA PRO A 464 -12.04 19.35 -0.10
C PRO A 464 -12.08 17.98 0.58
N CYS A 465 -13.28 17.42 0.66
CA CYS A 465 -13.50 16.03 1.03
C CYS A 465 -14.33 15.37 -0.07
N GLN A 466 -13.99 14.13 -0.40
CA GLN A 466 -14.76 13.30 -1.31
C GLN A 466 -14.98 11.94 -0.67
N CYS A 467 -16.21 11.46 -0.78
CA CYS A 467 -16.62 10.17 -0.26
C CYS A 467 -17.26 9.36 -1.39
N GLU A 468 -16.66 8.23 -1.74
CA GLU A 468 -17.19 7.21 -2.64
C GLU A 468 -17.69 6.06 -1.76
N LEU A 469 -19.01 5.92 -1.61
CA LEU A 469 -19.61 5.05 -0.60
C LEU A 469 -20.39 3.89 -1.25
N GLY A 470 -20.93 3.01 -0.42
CA GLY A 470 -21.66 1.82 -0.87
C GLY A 470 -22.92 2.08 -1.70
N GLY A 471 -23.46 1.00 -2.23
CA GLY A 471 -24.65 0.98 -3.08
C GLY A 471 -25.69 -0.05 -2.65
N LYS A 472 -26.86 0.00 -3.30
CA LYS A 472 -27.82 -1.11 -3.32
C LYS A 472 -28.45 -1.14 -4.71
N ASP A 473 -27.55 -1.26 -5.67
CA ASP A 473 -27.75 -0.86 -7.05
C ASP A 473 -28.83 -1.71 -7.71
N PRO A 474 -29.91 -1.07 -8.18
CA PRO A 474 -31.04 -1.77 -8.76
C PRO A 474 -30.84 -2.00 -10.26
N LEU A 475 -31.38 -3.12 -10.73
CA LEU A 475 -31.40 -3.47 -12.14
C LEU A 475 -32.81 -3.87 -12.57
N TYR A 476 -33.27 -3.36 -13.71
CA TYR A 476 -34.59 -3.72 -14.28
C TYR A 476 -34.46 -4.43 -15.63
N ILE A 477 -35.20 -5.54 -15.78
CA ILE A 477 -35.36 -6.30 -17.03
C ILE A 477 -36.77 -6.09 -17.57
N ALA A 478 -36.89 -5.37 -18.69
CA ALA A 478 -38.15 -5.09 -19.37
C ALA A 478 -38.68 -6.29 -20.16
N ASP A 479 -39.95 -6.21 -20.56
CA ASP A 479 -40.64 -7.28 -21.30
C ASP A 479 -40.20 -7.47 -22.76
N ASP A 480 -39.47 -6.51 -23.32
CA ASP A 480 -39.02 -6.51 -24.72
C ASP A 480 -37.55 -6.95 -24.91
N VAL A 481 -36.95 -7.55 -23.88
CA VAL A 481 -35.61 -8.13 -23.96
C VAL A 481 -35.63 -9.30 -24.94
N ALA A 482 -34.82 -9.20 -25.99
CA ALA A 482 -34.80 -10.18 -27.07
C ALA A 482 -34.07 -11.49 -26.70
N ASP A 483 -32.99 -11.40 -25.93
CA ASP A 483 -32.18 -12.55 -25.48
C ASP A 483 -32.12 -12.59 -23.96
N VAL A 484 -33.14 -13.22 -23.37
CA VAL A 484 -33.27 -13.36 -21.91
C VAL A 484 -32.10 -14.15 -21.31
N ALA A 485 -31.57 -15.14 -22.03
CA ALA A 485 -30.48 -15.99 -21.54
C ALA A 485 -29.16 -15.21 -21.47
N ALA A 486 -28.82 -14.46 -22.52
CA ALA A 486 -27.63 -13.61 -22.51
C ALA A 486 -27.71 -12.50 -21.46
N VAL A 487 -28.89 -11.89 -21.29
CA VAL A 487 -29.13 -10.88 -20.25
C VAL A 487 -29.00 -11.50 -18.85
N ALA A 488 -29.58 -12.68 -18.61
CA ALA A 488 -29.42 -13.39 -17.34
C ALA A 488 -27.94 -13.70 -17.04
N ALA A 489 -27.17 -14.14 -18.04
CA ALA A 489 -25.75 -14.42 -17.84
C ALA A 489 -24.94 -13.17 -17.48
N GLY A 490 -25.10 -12.08 -18.24
CA GLY A 490 -24.37 -10.83 -17.98
C GLY A 490 -24.75 -10.15 -16.66
N THR A 491 -26.01 -10.28 -16.23
CA THR A 491 -26.47 -9.72 -14.95
C THR A 491 -26.13 -10.61 -13.76
N ALA A 492 -25.98 -11.93 -13.96
CA ALA A 492 -25.37 -12.79 -12.96
C ALA A 492 -23.91 -12.40 -12.75
N ASP A 493 -23.14 -12.25 -13.83
CA ASP A 493 -21.74 -11.77 -13.77
C ASP A 493 -21.65 -10.46 -12.97
N GLY A 494 -22.48 -9.46 -13.32
CA GLY A 494 -22.50 -8.17 -12.62
C GLY A 494 -23.01 -8.20 -11.17
N ALA A 495 -23.61 -9.29 -10.70
CA ALA A 495 -24.00 -9.47 -9.29
C ALA A 495 -22.94 -10.23 -8.47
N PHE A 496 -22.11 -11.05 -9.13
CA PHE A 496 -21.26 -12.03 -8.47
C PHE A 496 -19.76 -11.91 -8.78
N TYR A 497 -19.35 -11.08 -9.75
CA TYR A 497 -17.93 -10.81 -10.00
C TYR A 497 -17.25 -10.31 -8.71
N ASN A 498 -16.04 -10.82 -8.41
CA ASN A 498 -15.35 -10.59 -7.13
C ASN A 498 -16.20 -11.00 -5.90
N ASN A 499 -17.01 -12.05 -6.03
CA ASN A 499 -18.00 -12.49 -5.04
C ASN A 499 -19.05 -11.42 -4.68
N GLY A 500 -19.39 -10.52 -5.60
CA GLY A 500 -20.28 -9.40 -5.33
C GLY A 500 -19.69 -8.35 -4.37
N GLN A 501 -18.38 -8.42 -4.06
CA GLN A 501 -17.67 -7.45 -3.22
C GLN A 501 -17.27 -6.23 -4.09
N SER A 502 -18.25 -5.56 -4.67
CA SER A 502 -18.10 -4.39 -5.52
C SER A 502 -19.12 -3.35 -5.10
N CYS A 503 -18.70 -2.08 -4.99
CA CYS A 503 -19.64 -0.99 -4.71
C CYS A 503 -20.69 -0.84 -5.82
N CYS A 504 -20.37 -1.21 -7.06
CA CYS A 504 -21.30 -1.18 -8.19
C CYS A 504 -21.84 -2.55 -8.60
N SER A 505 -21.71 -3.54 -7.71
CA SER A 505 -22.36 -4.83 -7.90
C SER A 505 -23.87 -4.65 -8.01
N VAL A 506 -24.51 -5.44 -8.87
CA VAL A 506 -25.97 -5.52 -8.90
C VAL A 506 -26.43 -6.17 -7.60
N GLU A 507 -27.26 -5.44 -6.83
CA GLU A 507 -27.65 -5.86 -5.49
C GLU A 507 -29.14 -6.20 -5.38
N ARG A 508 -29.96 -5.78 -6.36
CA ARG A 508 -31.40 -6.07 -6.47
C ARG A 508 -31.86 -6.09 -7.91
N ILE A 509 -32.58 -7.14 -8.30
CA ILE A 509 -33.04 -7.32 -9.68
C ILE A 509 -34.57 -7.29 -9.72
N TYR A 510 -35.12 -6.47 -10.60
CA TYR A 510 -36.54 -6.40 -10.91
C TYR A 510 -36.77 -6.92 -12.32
N VAL A 511 -37.73 -7.82 -12.49
CA VAL A 511 -37.99 -8.45 -13.80
C VAL A 511 -39.45 -8.36 -14.13
N HIS A 512 -39.76 -7.86 -15.33
CA HIS A 512 -41.12 -7.79 -15.81
C HIS A 512 -41.75 -9.19 -15.84
N GLU A 513 -42.99 -9.30 -15.36
CA GLU A 513 -43.74 -10.57 -15.23
C GLU A 513 -43.77 -11.44 -16.49
N LYS A 514 -43.72 -10.84 -17.70
CA LYS A 514 -43.77 -11.57 -18.98
C LYS A 514 -42.51 -12.39 -19.26
N VAL A 515 -41.37 -12.02 -18.69
CA VAL A 515 -40.07 -12.66 -18.91
C VAL A 515 -39.45 -13.22 -17.63
N TYR A 516 -40.14 -13.05 -16.49
CA TYR A 516 -39.63 -13.41 -15.16
C TYR A 516 -39.21 -14.87 -15.06
N ASP A 517 -40.09 -15.81 -15.41
CA ASP A 517 -39.81 -17.24 -15.17
C ASP A 517 -38.61 -17.71 -16.03
N SER A 518 -38.57 -17.31 -17.32
CA SER A 518 -37.45 -17.62 -18.22
C SER A 518 -36.14 -16.98 -17.81
N TYR A 519 -36.19 -15.76 -17.25
CA TYR A 519 -35.02 -15.06 -16.76
C TYR A 519 -34.46 -15.73 -15.51
N VAL A 520 -35.32 -16.03 -14.53
CA VAL A 520 -34.91 -16.69 -13.29
C VAL A 520 -34.30 -18.06 -13.55
N GLU A 521 -34.90 -18.86 -14.44
CA GLU A 521 -34.35 -20.16 -14.84
C GLU A 521 -32.95 -20.02 -15.45
N SER A 522 -32.79 -19.08 -16.40
CA SER A 522 -31.50 -18.84 -17.07
C SER A 522 -30.44 -18.30 -16.10
N PHE A 523 -30.83 -17.42 -15.18
CA PHE A 523 -29.95 -16.81 -14.19
C PHE A 523 -29.43 -17.85 -13.20
N VAL A 524 -30.32 -18.69 -12.66
CA VAL A 524 -29.94 -19.77 -11.74
C VAL A 524 -29.02 -20.78 -12.43
N LYS A 525 -29.31 -21.12 -13.69
CA LYS A 525 -28.46 -22.01 -14.48
C LYS A 525 -27.05 -21.45 -14.68
N GLU A 526 -26.92 -20.15 -14.96
CA GLU A 526 -25.62 -19.49 -15.06
C GLU A 526 -24.86 -19.58 -13.73
N VAL A 527 -25.49 -19.16 -12.63
CA VAL A 527 -24.85 -19.15 -11.30
C VAL A 527 -24.39 -20.55 -10.88
N GLN A 528 -25.17 -21.58 -11.17
CA GLN A 528 -24.83 -22.98 -10.88
C GLN A 528 -23.69 -23.52 -11.76
N SER A 529 -23.36 -22.87 -12.87
CA SER A 529 -22.28 -23.31 -13.78
C SER A 529 -20.89 -22.96 -13.25
N TRP A 530 -20.78 -22.00 -12.34
CA TRP A 530 -19.51 -21.47 -11.87
C TRP A 530 -18.85 -22.39 -10.84
N LYS A 531 -17.54 -22.54 -10.98
CA LYS A 531 -16.72 -23.27 -10.02
C LYS A 531 -16.43 -22.39 -8.80
N LEU A 532 -16.86 -22.84 -7.62
CA LEU A 532 -16.45 -22.31 -6.33
C LEU A 532 -15.22 -23.10 -5.84
N GLY A 533 -14.16 -22.42 -5.42
CA GLY A 533 -12.98 -23.10 -4.89
C GLY A 533 -11.87 -22.16 -4.45
N LYS A 534 -10.66 -22.72 -4.28
CA LYS A 534 -9.48 -21.92 -3.95
C LYS A 534 -9.20 -20.92 -5.07
N PRO A 535 -8.89 -19.65 -4.76
CA PRO A 535 -8.77 -18.61 -5.78
C PRO A 535 -7.56 -18.79 -6.71
N THR A 536 -6.61 -19.67 -6.36
CA THR A 536 -5.45 -20.05 -7.18
C THR A 536 -5.70 -21.22 -8.12
N GLU A 537 -6.87 -21.88 -8.04
CA GLU A 537 -7.20 -23.00 -8.92
C GLU A 537 -7.77 -22.52 -10.26
N ASP A 538 -7.36 -23.19 -11.34
CA ASP A 538 -7.89 -22.91 -12.68
C ASP A 538 -9.41 -23.09 -12.74
N GLY A 539 -10.05 -22.17 -13.46
CA GLY A 539 -11.49 -22.15 -13.70
C GLY A 539 -12.35 -21.72 -12.51
N VAL A 540 -11.76 -21.43 -11.33
CA VAL A 540 -12.52 -20.89 -10.19
C VAL A 540 -13.02 -19.48 -10.51
N TYR A 541 -14.31 -19.28 -10.30
CA TYR A 541 -14.99 -18.00 -10.50
C TYR A 541 -15.48 -17.38 -9.18
N ILE A 542 -15.86 -18.23 -8.21
CA ILE A 542 -16.25 -17.81 -6.85
C ILE A 542 -15.16 -18.23 -5.86
N GLY A 543 -14.53 -17.25 -5.21
CA GLY A 543 -13.49 -17.45 -4.18
C GLY A 543 -14.04 -17.29 -2.75
N PRO A 544 -13.17 -17.15 -1.73
CA PRO A 544 -13.58 -16.69 -0.40
C PRO A 544 -13.95 -15.20 -0.38
N LEU A 545 -14.82 -14.81 0.56
CA LEU A 545 -14.98 -13.42 0.96
C LEU A 545 -13.68 -12.91 1.60
N SER A 546 -13.39 -11.62 1.46
CA SER A 546 -12.12 -11.07 1.99
C SER A 546 -12.12 -10.94 3.51
N ARG A 547 -13.32 -10.87 4.12
CA ARG A 547 -13.51 -10.62 5.55
C ARG A 547 -14.28 -11.74 6.23
N LYS A 548 -13.77 -12.19 7.38
CA LYS A 548 -14.38 -13.24 8.19
C LYS A 548 -15.80 -12.91 8.62
N GLU A 549 -16.05 -11.67 9.03
CA GLU A 549 -17.34 -11.22 9.57
C GLU A 549 -18.43 -11.18 8.49
N GLN A 550 -18.04 -11.08 7.21
CA GLN A 550 -18.98 -10.99 6.09
C GLN A 550 -19.81 -12.27 5.94
N VAL A 551 -19.24 -13.43 6.26
CA VAL A 551 -19.95 -14.73 6.21
C VAL A 551 -21.21 -14.68 7.06
N SER A 552 -21.09 -14.32 8.34
CA SER A 552 -22.24 -14.28 9.26
C SER A 552 -23.21 -13.15 8.95
N PHE A 553 -22.75 -12.06 8.33
CA PHE A 553 -23.64 -11.01 7.83
C PHE A 553 -24.54 -11.53 6.69
N LEU A 554 -23.99 -12.27 5.72
CA LEU A 554 -24.77 -12.87 4.64
C LEU A 554 -25.72 -13.96 5.15
N GLU A 555 -25.28 -14.79 6.10
CA GLU A 555 -26.15 -15.79 6.77
C GLU A 555 -27.39 -15.11 7.40
N ALA A 556 -27.20 -13.96 8.04
CA ALA A 556 -28.28 -13.20 8.64
C ALA A 556 -29.25 -12.62 7.59
N GLN A 557 -28.74 -12.08 6.47
CA GLN A 557 -29.59 -11.58 5.38
C GLN A 557 -30.41 -12.70 4.73
N VAL A 558 -29.81 -13.87 4.49
CA VAL A 558 -30.52 -15.05 3.96
C VAL A 558 -31.58 -15.54 4.95
N THR A 559 -31.24 -15.62 6.24
CA THR A 559 -32.16 -16.04 7.30
C THR A 559 -33.36 -15.09 7.41
N ASP A 560 -33.11 -13.78 7.38
CA ASP A 560 -34.15 -12.75 7.40
C ASP A 560 -35.10 -12.91 6.20
N ALA A 561 -34.56 -13.02 4.99
CA ALA A 561 -35.36 -13.16 3.78
C ALA A 561 -36.25 -14.41 3.81
N VAL A 562 -35.68 -15.57 4.17
CA VAL A 562 -36.44 -16.84 4.27
C VAL A 562 -37.51 -16.77 5.35
N SER A 563 -37.21 -16.17 6.51
CA SER A 563 -38.21 -16.00 7.59
C SER A 563 -39.40 -15.13 7.19
N LYS A 564 -39.21 -14.27 6.18
CA LYS A 564 -40.23 -13.38 5.60
C LYS A 564 -40.85 -13.92 4.31
N GLY A 565 -40.55 -15.16 3.93
CA GLY A 565 -41.20 -15.86 2.82
C GLY A 565 -40.42 -15.95 1.51
N ALA A 566 -39.17 -15.46 1.45
CA ALA A 566 -38.32 -15.67 0.27
C ALA A 566 -37.97 -17.15 0.08
N LYS A 567 -37.74 -17.55 -1.18
CA LYS A 567 -37.27 -18.89 -1.53
C LYS A 567 -35.84 -18.84 -2.05
N ILE A 568 -35.01 -19.77 -1.58
CA ILE A 568 -33.66 -20.00 -2.11
C ILE A 568 -33.75 -20.93 -3.32
N LEU A 569 -33.23 -20.51 -4.47
CA LEU A 569 -33.12 -21.35 -5.67
C LEU A 569 -31.76 -22.04 -5.81
N THR A 570 -30.71 -21.44 -5.25
CA THR A 570 -29.38 -22.05 -5.13
C THR A 570 -28.60 -21.38 -4.00
N GLY A 571 -27.61 -22.08 -3.44
CA GLY A 571 -26.74 -21.61 -2.37
C GLY A 571 -27.42 -21.43 -1.00
N GLY A 572 -27.04 -20.36 -0.32
CA GLY A 572 -27.62 -19.92 0.96
C GLY A 572 -26.83 -20.33 2.20
N LYS A 573 -25.64 -20.92 2.05
CA LYS A 573 -24.86 -21.46 3.16
C LYS A 573 -23.40 -21.10 3.08
N ARG A 574 -22.75 -21.02 4.24
CA ARG A 574 -21.29 -21.07 4.32
C ARG A 574 -20.76 -22.45 3.97
N LEU A 575 -19.56 -22.55 3.41
CA LEU A 575 -18.91 -23.85 3.23
C LEU A 575 -18.27 -24.31 4.55
N SER A 576 -18.29 -25.63 4.78
CA SER A 576 -17.57 -26.24 5.88
C SER A 576 -16.07 -26.30 5.60
N GLY A 577 -15.24 -26.01 6.60
CA GLY A 577 -13.78 -26.09 6.50
C GLY A 577 -13.11 -24.74 6.77
N LYS A 578 -11.85 -24.62 6.38
CA LYS A 578 -11.07 -23.38 6.45
C LYS A 578 -11.50 -22.41 5.34
N GLY A 579 -11.45 -21.12 5.65
CA GLY A 579 -11.63 -20.02 4.72
C GLY A 579 -13.03 -19.41 4.75
N TYR A 580 -13.16 -18.19 4.22
CA TYR A 580 -14.37 -17.37 4.35
C TYR A 580 -15.33 -17.56 3.16
N TYR A 581 -15.65 -18.80 2.84
CA TYR A 581 -16.46 -19.15 1.68
C TYR A 581 -17.97 -19.08 1.97
N PHE A 582 -18.72 -18.55 1.01
CA PHE A 582 -20.18 -18.51 1.02
C PHE A 582 -20.72 -18.90 -0.36
N GLU A 583 -21.73 -19.77 -0.40
CA GLU A 583 -22.32 -20.22 -1.66
C GLU A 583 -23.01 -19.05 -2.39
N PRO A 584 -22.85 -18.93 -3.72
CA PRO A 584 -23.59 -17.94 -4.49
C PRO A 584 -25.09 -18.21 -4.34
N THR A 585 -25.82 -17.22 -3.83
CA THR A 585 -27.19 -17.40 -3.36
C THR A 585 -28.17 -16.61 -4.22
N VAL A 586 -29.20 -17.29 -4.74
CA VAL A 586 -30.28 -16.63 -5.50
C VAL A 586 -31.59 -16.77 -4.73
N LEU A 587 -32.18 -15.63 -4.38
CA LEU A 587 -33.44 -15.51 -3.65
C LEU A 587 -34.55 -14.97 -4.57
N ILE A 588 -35.70 -15.62 -4.56
CA ILE A 588 -36.93 -15.13 -5.19
C ILE A 588 -38.03 -14.93 -4.16
N ASP A 589 -39.18 -14.40 -4.60
CA ASP A 589 -40.29 -14.02 -3.73
C ASP A 589 -39.84 -13.01 -2.65
N VAL A 590 -38.83 -12.19 -3.00
CA VAL A 590 -38.27 -11.16 -2.12
C VAL A 590 -39.13 -9.90 -2.14
N THR A 591 -39.14 -9.18 -1.02
CA THR A 591 -39.83 -7.89 -0.87
C THR A 591 -38.91 -6.86 -0.23
N HIS A 592 -39.29 -5.59 -0.30
CA HIS A 592 -38.59 -4.48 0.36
C HIS A 592 -38.70 -4.51 1.90
N ASP A 593 -39.37 -5.50 2.50
CA ASP A 593 -39.31 -5.74 3.94
C ASP A 593 -38.06 -6.53 4.36
N MET A 594 -37.39 -7.17 3.41
CA MET A 594 -36.24 -8.06 3.65
C MET A 594 -34.91 -7.31 3.60
N LEU A 595 -33.97 -7.69 4.46
CA LEU A 595 -32.65 -7.03 4.56
C LEU A 595 -31.87 -7.10 3.24
N VAL A 596 -31.93 -8.24 2.53
CA VAL A 596 -31.28 -8.42 1.22
C VAL A 596 -31.75 -7.42 0.16
N MET A 597 -32.92 -6.78 0.33
CA MET A 597 -33.45 -5.76 -0.58
C MET A 597 -33.22 -4.32 -0.10
N LYS A 598 -32.55 -4.11 1.05
CA LYS A 598 -32.35 -2.78 1.65
C LYS A 598 -30.90 -2.49 2.06
N GLU A 599 -30.19 -3.48 2.58
CA GLU A 599 -28.83 -3.33 3.08
C GLU A 599 -27.83 -3.92 2.07
N GLU A 600 -26.75 -3.18 1.78
CA GLU A 600 -25.67 -3.62 0.89
C GLU A 600 -25.14 -4.98 1.34
N SER A 601 -25.19 -5.97 0.45
CA SER A 601 -24.82 -7.34 0.75
C SER A 601 -23.31 -7.53 0.67
N PHE A 602 -22.65 -6.89 -0.31
CA PHE A 602 -21.19 -6.95 -0.50
C PHE A 602 -20.66 -8.39 -0.43
N GLY A 603 -21.35 -9.27 -1.15
CA GLY A 603 -21.20 -10.72 -1.05
C GLY A 603 -22.09 -11.41 -2.07
N PRO A 604 -21.91 -12.72 -2.30
CA PRO A 604 -22.52 -13.41 -3.42
C PRO A 604 -23.95 -13.81 -3.06
N ILE A 605 -24.84 -12.85 -2.86
CA ILE A 605 -26.28 -13.07 -2.68
C ILE A 605 -27.07 -12.06 -3.52
N ILE A 606 -28.18 -12.50 -4.12
CA ILE A 606 -29.02 -11.63 -4.95
C ILE A 606 -30.51 -11.92 -4.77
N GLY A 607 -31.31 -10.86 -4.66
CA GLY A 607 -32.76 -10.92 -4.66
C GLY A 607 -33.34 -10.56 -6.04
N ILE A 608 -34.23 -11.41 -6.56
CA ILE A 608 -34.94 -11.21 -7.83
C ILE A 608 -36.44 -11.06 -7.56
N MET A 609 -37.00 -9.91 -7.92
CA MET A 609 -38.38 -9.52 -7.65
C MET A 609 -39.18 -9.37 -8.95
N LYS A 610 -40.38 -9.94 -8.99
CA LYS A 610 -41.32 -9.80 -10.11
C LYS A 610 -42.01 -8.43 -10.06
N VAL A 611 -42.14 -7.76 -11.20
CA VAL A 611 -42.86 -6.49 -11.34
C VAL A 611 -43.79 -6.51 -12.56
N LYS A 612 -44.90 -5.78 -12.51
CA LYS A 612 -45.95 -5.79 -13.54
C LYS A 612 -45.68 -4.86 -14.71
N ASN A 613 -44.94 -3.77 -14.51
CA ASN A 613 -44.68 -2.74 -15.51
C ASN A 613 -43.49 -1.82 -15.14
N ASP A 614 -43.17 -0.88 -16.04
CA ASP A 614 -42.09 0.10 -15.87
C ASP A 614 -42.30 1.03 -14.68
N GLU A 615 -43.54 1.45 -14.41
CA GLU A 615 -43.86 2.37 -13.33
C GLU A 615 -43.59 1.74 -11.95
N GLU A 616 -43.97 0.47 -11.78
CA GLU A 616 -43.69 -0.29 -10.57
C GLU A 616 -42.18 -0.55 -10.41
N ALA A 617 -41.50 -0.92 -11.51
CA ALA A 617 -40.05 -1.07 -11.50
C ALA A 617 -39.36 0.22 -11.06
N LEU A 618 -39.67 1.37 -11.68
CA LEU A 618 -39.08 2.67 -11.33
C LEU A 618 -39.34 3.07 -9.88
N THR A 619 -40.52 2.76 -9.35
CA THR A 619 -40.86 3.03 -7.95
C THR A 619 -39.96 2.21 -7.02
N LEU A 620 -39.85 0.90 -7.26
CA LEU A 620 -39.07 0.00 -6.41
C LEU A 620 -37.55 0.18 -6.58
N MET A 621 -37.06 0.51 -7.78
CA MET A 621 -35.65 0.83 -7.99
C MET A 621 -35.24 2.05 -7.15
N GLN A 622 -36.11 3.06 -7.02
CA GLN A 622 -35.85 4.29 -6.28
C GLN A 622 -36.08 4.18 -4.77
N ASP A 623 -36.78 3.15 -4.30
CA ASP A 623 -36.95 2.84 -2.88
C ASP A 623 -35.62 2.30 -2.30
N CYS A 624 -34.72 3.26 -2.05
CA CYS A 624 -33.38 3.06 -1.55
C CYS A 624 -32.76 4.38 -1.08
N GLU A 625 -32.01 4.33 0.02
CA GLU A 625 -31.23 5.48 0.52
C GLU A 625 -29.94 5.71 -0.27
N TYR A 626 -29.49 4.71 -1.03
CA TYR A 626 -28.30 4.77 -1.88
C TYR A 626 -28.65 5.21 -3.32
N GLY A 627 -27.61 5.56 -4.08
CA GLY A 627 -27.72 6.05 -5.45
C GLY A 627 -26.38 6.03 -6.17
N LEU A 628 -25.67 4.90 -6.15
CA LEU A 628 -24.38 4.78 -6.84
C LEU A 628 -24.60 4.46 -8.32
N THR A 629 -25.05 3.24 -8.65
CA THR A 629 -25.40 2.87 -10.02
C THR A 629 -26.84 2.37 -10.15
N SER A 630 -27.30 2.21 -11.39
CA SER A 630 -28.55 1.52 -11.74
C SER A 630 -28.50 1.05 -13.18
N ALA A 631 -29.27 0.03 -13.54
CA ALA A 631 -29.29 -0.52 -14.89
C ALA A 631 -30.71 -0.79 -15.38
N VAL A 632 -30.93 -0.57 -16.69
CA VAL A 632 -32.17 -0.91 -17.39
C VAL A 632 -31.84 -1.74 -18.62
N TYR A 633 -32.50 -2.89 -18.76
CA TYR A 633 -32.40 -3.78 -19.89
C TYR A 633 -33.70 -3.75 -20.70
N THR A 634 -33.59 -3.30 -21.93
CA THR A 634 -34.70 -3.20 -22.89
C THR A 634 -34.12 -3.10 -24.30
N SER A 635 -34.85 -3.62 -25.29
CA SER A 635 -34.48 -3.42 -26.71
C SER A 635 -34.76 -1.99 -27.19
N ASN A 636 -35.51 -1.18 -26.43
CA ASN A 636 -35.90 0.17 -26.81
C ASN A 636 -35.05 1.25 -26.12
N LYS A 637 -34.18 1.90 -26.89
CA LYS A 637 -33.31 2.99 -26.42
C LYS A 637 -34.07 4.15 -25.76
N ALA A 638 -35.16 4.60 -26.38
CA ALA A 638 -35.91 5.76 -25.88
C ALA A 638 -36.60 5.44 -24.55
N ARG A 639 -37.07 4.19 -24.38
CA ARG A 639 -37.58 3.67 -23.11
C ARG A 639 -36.49 3.68 -22.04
N ALA A 640 -35.31 3.16 -22.35
CA ALA A 640 -34.16 3.17 -21.45
C ALA A 640 -33.78 4.59 -21.03
N GLU A 641 -33.59 5.51 -21.98
CA GLU A 641 -33.22 6.92 -21.68
C GLU A 641 -34.27 7.61 -20.80
N LYS A 642 -35.56 7.38 -21.07
CA LYS A 642 -36.65 7.92 -20.24
C LYS A 642 -36.60 7.36 -18.81
N MET A 643 -36.40 6.05 -18.64
CA MET A 643 -36.32 5.43 -17.32
C MET A 643 -35.07 5.89 -16.56
N MET A 644 -33.89 5.80 -17.19
CA MET A 644 -32.62 6.21 -16.60
C MET A 644 -32.61 7.68 -16.17
N GLY A 645 -33.24 8.57 -16.96
CA GLY A 645 -33.36 10.00 -16.61
C GLY A 645 -34.19 10.29 -15.36
N GLN A 646 -34.95 9.32 -14.85
CA GLN A 646 -35.76 9.45 -13.64
C GLN A 646 -35.09 8.84 -12.40
N ILE A 647 -34.07 7.98 -12.57
CA ILE A 647 -33.43 7.29 -11.45
C ILE A 647 -32.36 8.20 -10.83
N ASN A 648 -32.43 8.39 -9.51
CA ASN A 648 -31.46 9.21 -8.78
C ASN A 648 -30.19 8.42 -8.40
N SER A 649 -29.45 7.97 -9.41
CA SER A 649 -28.13 7.35 -9.28
C SER A 649 -27.05 8.18 -9.98
N GLY A 650 -25.80 8.06 -9.54
CA GLY A 650 -24.68 8.76 -10.17
C GLY A 650 -24.30 8.19 -11.54
N THR A 651 -24.38 6.86 -11.69
CA THR A 651 -24.20 6.15 -12.96
C THR A 651 -25.48 5.41 -13.34
N VAL A 652 -25.81 5.42 -14.63
CA VAL A 652 -26.94 4.69 -15.20
C VAL A 652 -26.48 3.88 -16.40
N TYR A 653 -26.95 2.65 -16.52
CA TYR A 653 -26.57 1.73 -17.59
C TYR A 653 -27.77 1.29 -18.42
N TRP A 654 -27.55 1.18 -19.73
CA TRP A 654 -28.48 0.54 -20.66
C TRP A 654 -27.85 -0.73 -21.21
N ASN A 655 -28.51 -1.87 -21.02
CA ASN A 655 -28.08 -3.20 -21.46
C ASN A 655 -26.65 -3.59 -21.02
N CYS A 656 -26.21 -3.07 -19.87
CA CYS A 656 -24.97 -3.45 -19.18
C CYS A 656 -25.10 -3.13 -17.68
N CYS A 657 -24.13 -3.58 -16.87
CA CYS A 657 -24.01 -3.28 -15.44
C CYS A 657 -22.55 -3.47 -14.98
N ASP A 658 -22.26 -3.16 -13.71
CA ASP A 658 -20.96 -3.37 -13.05
C ASP A 658 -19.74 -2.90 -13.88
N ARG A 659 -19.83 -1.70 -14.47
CA ARG A 659 -18.79 -1.19 -15.38
C ARG A 659 -18.40 0.26 -15.08
N VAL A 660 -17.13 0.46 -14.77
CA VAL A 660 -16.55 1.79 -14.55
C VAL A 660 -15.68 2.21 -15.73
N SER A 661 -15.98 3.35 -16.35
CA SER A 661 -15.18 3.94 -17.43
C SER A 661 -14.38 5.13 -16.93
N ALA A 662 -13.10 5.23 -17.30
CA ALA A 662 -12.29 6.40 -17.00
C ALA A 662 -12.77 7.69 -17.67
N ALA A 663 -13.56 7.57 -18.75
CA ALA A 663 -14.06 8.72 -19.50
C ALA A 663 -15.31 9.37 -18.89
N LEU A 664 -15.99 8.67 -17.98
CA LEU A 664 -17.22 9.14 -17.35
C LEU A 664 -16.96 9.44 -15.87
N PRO A 665 -17.64 10.43 -15.28
CA PRO A 665 -17.49 10.71 -13.86
C PRO A 665 -18.01 9.51 -13.08
N TRP A 666 -17.21 9.05 -12.13
CA TRP A 666 -17.65 8.10 -11.13
C TRP A 666 -18.02 8.90 -9.88
N SER A 667 -19.30 8.85 -9.52
CA SER A 667 -19.87 9.72 -8.49
C SER A 667 -21.05 9.02 -7.85
N GLY A 668 -21.18 9.13 -6.53
CA GLY A 668 -22.35 8.66 -5.79
C GLY A 668 -23.40 9.77 -5.63
N ARG A 669 -24.65 9.37 -5.43
CA ARG A 669 -25.73 10.25 -4.97
C ARG A 669 -26.34 9.72 -3.67
N LYS A 670 -27.07 10.57 -2.95
CA LYS A 670 -27.68 10.24 -1.65
C LYS A 670 -26.63 9.68 -0.67
N HIS A 671 -26.87 8.54 -0.02
CA HIS A 671 -25.90 7.90 0.88
C HIS A 671 -24.71 7.24 0.17
N SER A 672 -24.67 7.19 -1.17
CA SER A 672 -23.52 6.67 -1.92
C SER A 672 -22.37 7.67 -2.05
N GLY A 673 -22.51 8.87 -1.48
CA GLY A 673 -21.42 9.82 -1.33
C GLY A 673 -21.56 11.08 -2.17
N PHE A 674 -20.44 11.78 -2.35
CA PHE A 674 -20.36 13.09 -3.01
C PHE A 674 -18.93 13.34 -3.50
N GLY A 675 -18.80 14.21 -4.51
CA GLY A 675 -17.57 14.37 -5.29
C GLY A 675 -17.59 13.46 -6.53
N ALA A 676 -16.47 13.44 -7.25
CA ALA A 676 -16.35 12.59 -8.43
C ALA A 676 -14.89 12.17 -8.66
N THR A 677 -14.66 10.88 -8.88
CA THR A 677 -13.41 10.39 -9.47
C THR A 677 -13.58 10.18 -10.98
N LEU A 678 -12.45 9.99 -11.69
CA LEU A 678 -12.41 9.75 -13.15
C LEU A 678 -12.98 10.91 -13.99
N SER A 679 -12.93 10.78 -15.31
CA SER A 679 -13.23 11.84 -16.28
C SER A 679 -12.40 13.12 -16.06
N HIS A 680 -12.82 14.21 -16.69
CA HIS A 680 -12.28 15.54 -16.42
C HIS A 680 -12.63 16.04 -15.01
N ALA A 681 -13.76 15.60 -14.45
CA ALA A 681 -14.20 16.00 -13.11
C ALA A 681 -13.22 15.50 -12.04
N GLY A 682 -12.80 14.24 -12.12
CA GLY A 682 -11.84 13.62 -11.21
C GLY A 682 -10.42 14.13 -11.39
N LEU A 683 -10.01 14.56 -12.59
CA LEU A 683 -8.73 15.28 -12.76
C LEU A 683 -8.77 16.63 -12.01
N ARG A 684 -9.87 17.37 -12.14
CA ARG A 684 -10.04 18.69 -11.52
C ARG A 684 -10.35 18.65 -10.03
N ALA A 685 -10.84 17.52 -9.51
CA ALA A 685 -11.10 17.32 -8.09
C ALA A 685 -9.85 17.54 -7.21
N PHE A 686 -8.66 17.40 -7.81
CA PHE A 686 -7.37 17.63 -7.16
C PHE A 686 -6.75 19.00 -7.48
N THR A 687 -7.59 19.98 -7.83
CA THR A 687 -7.16 21.35 -8.14
C THR A 687 -8.00 22.42 -7.45
N LYS A 688 -7.40 23.58 -7.19
CA LYS A 688 -8.05 24.81 -6.74
C LYS A 688 -8.12 25.76 -7.95
N PRO A 689 -9.31 26.15 -8.44
CA PRO A 689 -9.40 27.09 -9.55
C PRO A 689 -8.97 28.50 -9.10
N LYS A 690 -8.25 29.20 -9.97
CA LYS A 690 -7.83 30.60 -9.77
C LYS A 690 -8.21 31.44 -10.99
N GLY A 691 -8.98 32.49 -10.76
CA GLY A 691 -9.31 33.49 -11.79
C GLY A 691 -8.20 34.52 -11.93
N TYR A 692 -7.79 34.79 -13.16
CA TYR A 692 -6.87 35.87 -13.51
C TYR A 692 -7.57 36.90 -14.38
N HIS A 693 -7.34 38.18 -14.09
CA HIS A 693 -7.65 39.31 -14.96
C HIS A 693 -6.33 39.98 -15.32
N LEU A 694 -5.90 39.81 -16.57
CA LEU A 694 -4.62 40.28 -17.09
C LEU A 694 -4.87 41.46 -18.02
N ARG A 695 -4.40 42.65 -17.64
CA ARG A 695 -4.46 43.85 -18.45
C ARG A 695 -3.04 44.28 -18.81
N GLY A 696 -2.78 44.42 -20.10
CA GLY A 696 -1.47 44.77 -20.66
C GLY A 696 -1.58 45.62 -21.91
#